data_AF-A0AA42RET4-F1
#
_entry.id   AF-A0AA42RET4-F1
#
_cell.length_a   1.000
_cell.length_b   1.000
_cell.length_c   1.000
_cell.angle_alpha   90.00
_cell.angle_beta   90.00
_cell.angle_gamma   90.00
#
_symmetry.space_group_name_H-M   'P 1'
#
loop_
_entity.id
_entity.type
_entity.pdbx_description
1 polymer ?
#
loop_
_entity_poly.entity_id
_entity_poly.type
_entity_poly.pdbx_seq_one_letter_code
_entity_poly.pdbx_strand_id
1 'polypeptide(L)'
;MKHFYSKIILLLFFTFTLNSFLFGQYIQVDTSLPKEELIDKFIGTNTGCITISNINISGYNRAYDEISYGYFTKGTSNFDLSEGIILSTGKAKAAEGPNATLQSFYGTNWGGDQDLIDILIQSNLPHDKILNATYLEFDFVSNLTTDQISFEYMFLSEEYQSSNCQYSDAFAFLIKKADNSEPYQNIALVPNTTIPVTSLTINGARDCPRNTSYFGSFNTRNSPTNFNGQTKVLKANAQIEADTKYHIKLVIADHGDSKGRYDSAVFLKAGSFIGSKSLGSDVVLCPGTSETIDATTTNATTYKWYKDGVEISGETNATLVVDETGYYEVEITLNTGCSLKGHINVSVQEEPQIYQDRFSICDDDLDGKTQINLDEYTDRIVEDYYSAHQVKYFETELDANNNISAGITNFELNEIQTSKEVWIRVQIGTCKPVIKEITFTLNHLSVANVIPPIEICDENLSNDEEIVLSDYVDDLVTNLEGSPTYYLNEIDAKNKKNNINTTQIINSDQTFWVRFKQNGLCENVAPLHFIFKQSGKSSTLKDLTICKGTTTTLDAGPGFKTYEWLHNGDKNQSITNVPVGTYYVKLGLNGCFYTQEVKVIEAEDPTIQSIEIQGSTVTIKVTGSTLPYLYSLDNGTFQSSNIFTNVTLGTHTISVKSADNCLPISKEFSLIKLINFISPNGDGKNDVLDYSQLKSKINPKFIIYNRKGKLLFTGSEANNYTWDGKLNGKALPSDSYWYIIEWTEPNSTQTQKFEDWILLKSTY
;
A
#
# COMPACT_ATOMS: atom_id res chain seq x y z
N MET A 1 -50.08 73.04 -42.75
CA MET A 1 -49.12 72.83 -43.85
C MET A 1 -48.41 71.50 -43.64
N LYS A 2 -48.55 70.57 -44.60
CA LYS A 2 -47.62 69.49 -45.06
C LYS A 2 -47.04 68.50 -44.01
N HIS A 3 -47.46 67.21 -44.04
CA HIS A 3 -46.78 66.04 -44.67
C HIS A 3 -45.53 65.58 -43.88
N PHE A 4 -45.18 64.30 -43.62
CA PHE A 4 -45.53 62.98 -44.15
C PHE A 4 -44.87 61.91 -43.21
N TYR A 5 -45.59 60.83 -42.87
CA TYR A 5 -45.14 59.43 -42.65
C TYR A 5 -44.06 59.07 -41.60
N SER A 6 -44.36 58.11 -40.71
CA SER A 6 -44.17 56.68 -41.00
C SER A 6 -44.51 55.78 -39.79
N LYS A 7 -45.43 54.83 -40.03
CA LYS A 7 -45.60 53.49 -39.42
C LYS A 7 -44.96 53.21 -38.05
N ILE A 8 -45.80 53.00 -37.03
CA ILE A 8 -45.79 51.96 -35.96
C ILE A 8 -46.77 52.42 -34.88
N ILE A 9 -48.07 52.38 -35.18
CA ILE A 9 -49.15 52.55 -34.17
C ILE A 9 -50.20 51.48 -34.48
N LEU A 10 -49.82 50.23 -34.25
CA LEU A 10 -50.72 49.08 -34.20
C LEU A 10 -50.12 48.03 -33.25
N LEU A 11 -49.76 48.44 -32.04
CA LEU A 11 -49.26 47.52 -31.00
C LEU A 11 -49.40 48.10 -29.57
N LEU A 12 -50.54 48.73 -29.25
CA LEU A 12 -50.79 49.31 -27.92
C LEU A 12 -52.25 49.12 -27.45
N PHE A 13 -52.85 48.00 -27.83
CA PHE A 13 -54.19 47.58 -27.36
C PHE A 13 -54.25 46.06 -27.17
N PHE A 14 -53.28 45.47 -26.46
CA PHE A 14 -53.38 44.06 -26.04
C PHE A 14 -52.45 43.71 -24.87
N THR A 15 -52.63 44.32 -23.70
CA THR A 15 -52.01 43.82 -22.44
C THR A 15 -52.85 44.20 -21.23
N PHE A 16 -54.07 43.66 -21.17
CA PHE A 16 -54.77 43.45 -19.90
C PHE A 16 -55.46 42.08 -19.93
N THR A 17 -54.69 41.04 -20.29
CA THR A 17 -55.05 39.66 -19.94
C THR A 17 -54.48 39.40 -18.56
N LEU A 18 -55.37 39.27 -17.57
CA LEU A 18 -55.05 38.61 -16.31
C LEU A 18 -54.32 37.30 -16.64
N ASN A 19 -53.03 37.23 -16.33
CA ASN A 19 -52.34 35.95 -16.16
C ASN A 19 -52.90 35.35 -14.87
N SER A 20 -54.01 34.61 -14.97
CA SER A 20 -54.29 33.54 -14.04
C SER A 20 -53.18 32.52 -14.22
N PHE A 21 -52.22 32.50 -13.30
CA PHE A 21 -51.30 31.38 -13.15
C PHE A 21 -52.15 30.12 -13.01
N LEU A 22 -52.19 29.30 -14.05
CA LEU A 22 -52.72 27.94 -13.98
C LEU A 22 -51.71 27.14 -13.16
N PHE A 23 -51.92 27.07 -11.84
CA PHE A 23 -51.29 26.04 -11.02
C PHE A 23 -51.80 24.69 -11.53
N GLY A 24 -50.91 23.74 -11.80
CA GLY A 24 -51.31 22.37 -12.13
C GLY A 24 -52.23 21.83 -11.03
N GLN A 25 -53.37 21.28 -11.42
CA GLN A 25 -54.37 20.79 -10.47
C GLN A 25 -53.84 19.55 -9.74
N TYR A 26 -54.14 19.43 -8.45
CA TYR A 26 -53.93 18.24 -7.63
C TYR A 26 -55.10 17.26 -7.80
N ILE A 27 -55.01 16.06 -7.22
CA ILE A 27 -56.19 15.19 -7.17
C ILE A 27 -57.34 15.91 -6.44
N GLN A 28 -58.58 15.54 -6.75
CA GLN A 28 -59.77 16.00 -6.05
C GLN A 28 -60.45 14.81 -5.38
N VAL A 29 -60.73 14.92 -4.09
CA VAL A 29 -61.37 13.90 -3.27
C VAL A 29 -62.77 14.37 -2.83
N ASP A 30 -63.77 13.56 -3.13
CA ASP A 30 -65.16 13.72 -2.71
C ASP A 30 -65.51 12.66 -1.66
N THR A 31 -65.76 13.11 -0.43
CA THR A 31 -66.16 12.26 0.70
C THR A 31 -67.68 12.21 0.90
N SER A 32 -68.47 12.82 0.01
CA SER A 32 -69.93 12.91 0.13
C SER A 32 -70.68 11.78 -0.58
N LEU A 33 -70.01 10.99 -1.41
CA LEU A 33 -70.64 9.91 -2.15
C LEU A 33 -71.12 8.79 -1.21
N PRO A 34 -72.36 8.27 -1.40
CA PRO A 34 -72.84 7.13 -0.66
C PRO A 34 -72.05 5.86 -1.04
N LYS A 35 -71.99 4.90 -0.12
CA LYS A 35 -71.22 3.66 -0.29
C LYS A 35 -71.65 2.84 -1.51
N GLU A 36 -72.93 2.88 -1.88
CA GLU A 36 -73.45 2.23 -3.07
C GLU A 36 -72.85 2.82 -4.35
N GLU A 37 -72.74 4.15 -4.43
CA GLU A 37 -72.17 4.83 -5.60
C GLU A 37 -70.65 4.63 -5.69
N LEU A 38 -69.95 4.57 -4.55
CA LEU A 38 -68.52 4.22 -4.52
C LEU A 38 -68.29 2.84 -5.14
N ILE A 39 -69.09 1.85 -4.74
CA ILE A 39 -69.00 0.49 -5.28
C ILE A 39 -69.36 0.44 -6.76
N ASP A 40 -70.43 1.11 -7.19
CA ASP A 40 -70.80 1.15 -8.61
C ASP A 40 -69.65 1.73 -9.47
N LYS A 41 -68.95 2.76 -8.98
CA LYS A 41 -67.76 3.33 -9.64
C LYS A 41 -66.57 2.37 -9.62
N PHE A 42 -66.40 1.56 -8.58
CA PHE A 42 -65.33 0.58 -8.49
C PHE A 42 -65.49 -0.58 -9.48
N ILE A 43 -66.71 -1.04 -9.72
CA ILE A 43 -67.04 -2.05 -10.74
C ILE A 43 -67.10 -1.45 -12.15
N GLY A 44 -67.54 -0.20 -12.27
CA GLY A 44 -67.72 0.50 -13.54
C GLY A 44 -68.90 -0.06 -14.36
N THR A 45 -68.79 -0.02 -15.69
CA THR A 45 -69.84 -0.49 -16.63
C THR A 45 -69.98 -2.01 -16.70
N ASN A 46 -69.28 -2.77 -15.85
CA ASN A 46 -69.23 -4.23 -15.86
C ASN A 46 -70.35 -4.91 -15.05
N THR A 47 -71.45 -4.20 -14.82
CA THR A 47 -72.63 -4.66 -14.07
C THR A 47 -73.29 -5.92 -14.64
N GLY A 48 -72.86 -6.41 -15.82
CA GLY A 48 -73.31 -7.66 -16.43
C GLY A 48 -72.48 -8.91 -16.06
N CYS A 49 -71.24 -8.74 -15.56
CA CYS A 49 -70.33 -9.87 -15.27
C CYS A 49 -70.35 -10.25 -13.78
N ILE A 50 -70.54 -9.26 -12.91
CA ILE A 50 -70.46 -9.41 -11.45
C ILE A 50 -71.70 -8.76 -10.84
N THR A 51 -72.36 -9.48 -9.93
CA THR A 51 -73.40 -8.89 -9.06
C THR A 51 -72.85 -8.66 -7.67
N ILE A 52 -73.17 -7.52 -7.07
CA ILE A 52 -72.72 -7.14 -5.73
C ILE A 52 -73.89 -7.03 -4.76
N SER A 53 -73.66 -7.41 -3.51
CA SER A 53 -74.61 -7.28 -2.39
C SER A 53 -73.85 -7.03 -1.08
N ASN A 54 -74.58 -6.75 0.01
CA ASN A 54 -74.00 -6.64 1.37
C ASN A 54 -72.86 -5.61 1.51
N ILE A 55 -72.98 -4.46 0.84
CA ILE A 55 -71.97 -3.40 0.85
C ILE A 55 -71.89 -2.75 2.24
N ASN A 56 -70.68 -2.72 2.80
CA ASN A 56 -70.36 -2.03 4.03
C ASN A 56 -69.02 -1.28 3.90
N ILE A 57 -68.96 -0.07 4.46
CA ILE A 57 -67.73 0.72 4.52
C ILE A 57 -67.63 1.29 5.93
N SER A 58 -66.43 1.23 6.50
CA SER A 58 -66.18 1.63 7.89
C SER A 58 -64.82 2.30 8.00
N GLY A 59 -64.71 3.20 8.96
CA GLY A 59 -63.53 4.03 9.18
C GLY A 59 -63.92 5.24 10.03
N TYR A 60 -63.07 6.27 10.07
CA TYR A 60 -63.43 7.50 10.75
C TYR A 60 -64.48 8.27 9.94
N ASN A 61 -65.59 8.65 10.58
CA ASN A 61 -66.71 9.35 9.93
C ASN A 61 -67.49 10.29 10.87
N ARG A 62 -66.87 10.77 11.96
CA ARG A 62 -67.57 11.54 13.01
C ARG A 62 -67.83 13.01 12.67
N ALA A 63 -67.14 13.54 11.67
CA ALA A 63 -67.35 14.88 11.11
C ALA A 63 -67.20 14.83 9.58
N TYR A 64 -67.93 15.70 8.88
CA TYR A 64 -68.08 15.67 7.41
C TYR A 64 -66.74 15.83 6.67
N ASP A 65 -65.80 16.59 7.22
CA ASP A 65 -64.46 16.83 6.68
C ASP A 65 -63.38 15.89 7.23
N GLU A 66 -63.77 14.91 8.06
CA GLU A 66 -62.85 13.97 8.70
C GLU A 66 -63.03 12.53 8.20
N ILE A 67 -63.85 12.32 7.16
CA ILE A 67 -64.14 11.00 6.62
C ILE A 67 -62.87 10.35 6.06
N SER A 68 -62.61 9.11 6.42
CA SER A 68 -61.39 8.37 6.06
C SER A 68 -61.45 7.63 4.72
N TYR A 69 -62.54 7.79 3.99
CA TYR A 69 -62.75 7.20 2.67
C TYR A 69 -63.49 8.18 1.74
N GLY A 70 -63.43 7.92 0.44
CA GLY A 70 -64.14 8.72 -0.55
C GLY A 70 -63.82 8.31 -1.98
N TYR A 71 -64.11 9.21 -2.92
CA TYR A 71 -63.82 9.05 -4.33
C TYR A 71 -62.83 10.10 -4.79
N PHE A 72 -61.78 9.70 -5.51
CA PHE A 72 -60.80 10.63 -6.07
C PHE A 72 -60.93 10.72 -7.59
N THR A 73 -60.58 11.89 -8.14
CA THR A 73 -60.34 12.10 -9.56
C THR A 73 -59.00 12.80 -9.74
N LYS A 74 -58.22 12.44 -10.76
CA LYS A 74 -56.93 13.08 -11.01
C LYS A 74 -57.05 14.48 -11.61
N GLY A 75 -58.19 14.82 -12.20
CA GLY A 75 -58.37 16.07 -12.95
C GLY A 75 -57.30 16.21 -14.04
N THR A 76 -56.56 17.31 -14.02
CA THR A 76 -55.41 17.54 -14.92
C THR A 76 -54.05 17.20 -14.29
N SER A 77 -54.04 16.54 -13.11
CA SER A 77 -52.78 16.15 -12.45
C SER A 77 -52.08 15.01 -13.19
N ASN A 78 -50.79 14.83 -12.91
CA ASN A 78 -49.99 13.71 -13.40
C ASN A 78 -50.10 12.44 -12.53
N PHE A 79 -51.16 12.29 -11.73
CA PHE A 79 -51.38 11.08 -10.95
C PHE A 79 -51.67 9.88 -11.88
N ASP A 80 -51.10 8.71 -11.56
CA ASP A 80 -51.09 7.54 -12.44
C ASP A 80 -52.50 6.93 -12.62
N LEU A 81 -53.34 7.01 -11.58
CA LEU A 81 -54.74 6.58 -11.64
C LEU A 81 -55.66 7.75 -12.03
N SER A 82 -56.58 7.53 -12.97
CA SER A 82 -57.51 8.56 -13.44
C SER A 82 -58.56 8.96 -12.40
N GLU A 83 -59.15 7.98 -11.75
CA GLU A 83 -60.21 8.14 -10.75
C GLU A 83 -60.42 6.81 -10.00
N GLY A 84 -61.10 6.85 -8.85
CA GLY A 84 -61.24 5.65 -8.04
C GLY A 84 -61.68 5.89 -6.60
N ILE A 85 -61.69 4.82 -5.80
CA ILE A 85 -61.94 4.90 -4.36
C ILE A 85 -60.62 5.20 -3.64
N ILE A 86 -60.68 6.02 -2.60
CA ILE A 86 -59.59 6.18 -1.62
C ILE A 86 -60.05 5.63 -0.27
N LEU A 87 -59.22 4.78 0.35
CA LEU A 87 -59.32 4.41 1.76
C LEU A 87 -58.05 4.92 2.45
N SER A 88 -58.20 5.63 3.55
CA SER A 88 -57.09 6.25 4.28
C SER A 88 -57.14 5.89 5.76
N THR A 89 -55.98 5.87 6.39
CA THR A 89 -55.82 5.80 7.85
C THR A 89 -55.88 7.18 8.52
N GLY A 90 -56.04 8.24 7.71
CA GLY A 90 -56.30 9.60 8.11
C GLY A 90 -57.56 10.16 7.43
N LYS A 91 -57.58 11.48 7.18
CA LYS A 91 -58.68 12.13 6.46
C LYS A 91 -58.49 11.92 4.95
N ALA A 92 -59.44 11.28 4.27
CA ALA A 92 -59.34 11.07 2.82
C ALA A 92 -59.20 12.41 2.06
N LYS A 93 -59.87 13.47 2.51
CA LYS A 93 -59.78 14.81 1.92
C LYS A 93 -58.36 15.43 2.04
N ALA A 94 -57.59 15.05 3.06
CA ALA A 94 -56.23 15.55 3.26
C ALA A 94 -55.21 14.93 2.29
N ALA A 95 -55.61 13.93 1.51
CA ALA A 95 -54.79 13.35 0.45
C ALA A 95 -54.60 14.26 -0.76
N GLU A 96 -55.44 15.29 -0.93
CA GLU A 96 -55.28 16.29 -2.00
C GLU A 96 -53.94 17.00 -1.87
N GLY A 97 -53.15 17.04 -2.94
CA GLY A 97 -51.91 17.79 -2.97
C GLY A 97 -52.12 19.31 -2.82
N PRO A 98 -51.04 20.09 -2.67
CA PRO A 98 -49.63 19.68 -2.74
C PRO A 98 -49.19 18.88 -1.52
N ASN A 99 -48.07 18.13 -1.64
CA ASN A 99 -47.37 17.56 -0.48
C ASN A 99 -46.67 18.65 0.36
N ALA A 100 -47.47 19.45 1.04
CA ALA A 100 -47.03 20.62 1.79
C ALA A 100 -47.28 20.51 3.30
N THR A 101 -48.06 19.52 3.72
CA THR A 101 -48.48 19.37 5.12
C THR A 101 -48.44 17.91 5.52
N LEU A 102 -47.81 17.62 6.65
CA LEU A 102 -47.79 16.27 7.22
C LEU A 102 -49.23 15.78 7.49
N GLN A 103 -49.62 14.65 6.90
CA GLN A 103 -50.81 13.92 7.31
C GLN A 103 -50.50 13.08 8.56
N SER A 104 -51.24 13.32 9.65
CA SER A 104 -51.00 12.66 10.95
C SER A 104 -52.26 12.70 11.81
N PHE A 105 -53.43 12.62 11.17
CA PHE A 105 -54.71 12.71 11.84
C PHE A 105 -55.06 11.38 12.52
N TYR A 106 -55.45 11.45 13.78
CA TYR A 106 -55.89 10.28 14.54
C TYR A 106 -57.20 10.54 15.28
N GLY A 107 -57.96 9.46 15.47
CA GLY A 107 -59.29 9.49 16.08
C GLY A 107 -59.37 8.74 17.41
N THR A 108 -60.15 9.24 18.38
CA THR A 108 -60.49 8.45 19.57
C THR A 108 -61.45 7.31 19.18
N ASN A 109 -61.15 6.07 19.60
CA ASN A 109 -61.88 4.85 19.27
C ASN A 109 -61.81 4.43 17.79
N TRP A 110 -60.74 4.79 17.08
CA TRP A 110 -60.45 4.29 15.74
C TRP A 110 -59.43 3.15 15.83
N GLY A 111 -59.94 1.95 16.11
CA GLY A 111 -59.10 0.75 16.33
C GLY A 111 -58.54 0.16 15.04
N GLY A 112 -57.75 -0.89 15.18
CA GLY A 112 -57.29 -1.73 14.07
C GLY A 112 -58.34 -2.74 13.60
N ASP A 113 -57.91 -3.63 12.72
CA ASP A 113 -58.74 -4.70 12.14
C ASP A 113 -58.12 -6.08 12.37
N GLN A 114 -58.90 -7.03 12.89
CA GLN A 114 -58.39 -8.35 13.24
C GLN A 114 -57.99 -9.19 12.02
N ASP A 115 -58.74 -9.10 10.92
CA ASP A 115 -58.42 -9.89 9.72
C ASP A 115 -57.09 -9.41 9.11
N LEU A 116 -56.82 -8.10 9.13
CA LEU A 116 -55.53 -7.55 8.71
C LEU A 116 -54.39 -8.01 9.65
N ILE A 117 -54.61 -7.98 10.96
CA ILE A 117 -53.62 -8.45 11.96
C ILE A 117 -53.26 -9.92 11.70
N ASP A 118 -54.25 -10.77 11.44
CA ASP A 118 -54.02 -12.19 11.19
C ASP A 118 -53.16 -12.45 9.94
N ILE A 119 -53.36 -11.67 8.86
CA ILE A 119 -52.52 -11.75 7.65
C ILE A 119 -51.08 -11.31 7.91
N LEU A 120 -50.89 -10.24 8.69
CA LEU A 120 -49.55 -9.76 9.05
C LEU A 120 -48.81 -10.80 9.89
N ILE A 121 -49.50 -11.43 10.85
CA ILE A 121 -48.95 -12.54 11.66
C ILE A 121 -48.55 -13.72 10.76
N GLN A 122 -49.43 -14.16 9.86
CA GLN A 122 -49.17 -15.28 8.95
C GLN A 122 -47.95 -15.03 8.04
N SER A 123 -47.71 -13.77 7.69
CA SER A 123 -46.62 -13.35 6.81
C SER A 123 -45.35 -12.93 7.56
N ASN A 124 -45.32 -13.10 8.89
CA ASN A 124 -44.23 -12.68 9.77
C ASN A 124 -43.87 -11.18 9.59
N LEU A 125 -44.88 -10.34 9.42
CA LEU A 125 -44.76 -8.89 9.33
C LEU A 125 -45.08 -8.21 10.67
N PRO A 126 -44.62 -6.96 10.87
CA PRO A 126 -44.97 -6.18 12.04
C PRO A 126 -46.50 -6.07 12.20
N HIS A 127 -47.00 -6.35 13.40
CA HIS A 127 -48.44 -6.51 13.68
C HIS A 127 -48.84 -5.94 15.06
N ASP A 128 -47.92 -5.27 15.76
CA ASP A 128 -48.26 -4.57 17.00
C ASP A 128 -48.83 -3.19 16.69
N LYS A 129 -49.78 -2.73 17.53
CA LYS A 129 -50.37 -1.38 17.44
C LYS A 129 -50.94 -1.04 16.04
N ILE A 130 -51.64 -2.00 15.43
CA ILE A 130 -52.45 -1.75 14.25
C ILE A 130 -53.66 -0.88 14.66
N LEU A 131 -53.75 0.33 14.11
CA LEU A 131 -54.75 1.35 14.48
C LEU A 131 -55.34 2.03 13.23
N ASN A 132 -56.38 2.85 13.41
CA ASN A 132 -57.00 3.64 12.35
C ASN A 132 -57.46 2.85 11.13
N ALA A 133 -58.02 1.65 11.35
CA ALA A 133 -58.46 0.81 10.25
C ALA A 133 -59.63 1.45 9.47
N THR A 134 -59.47 1.57 8.16
CA THR A 134 -60.54 1.88 7.20
C THR A 134 -60.72 0.70 6.27
N TYR A 135 -61.96 0.27 6.07
CA TYR A 135 -62.24 -0.85 5.19
C TYR A 135 -63.51 -0.68 4.38
N LEU A 136 -63.53 -1.36 3.25
CA LEU A 136 -64.67 -1.56 2.35
C LEU A 136 -64.87 -3.06 2.15
N GLU A 137 -66.08 -3.55 2.40
CA GLU A 137 -66.42 -4.96 2.25
C GLU A 137 -67.77 -5.15 1.55
N PHE A 138 -67.89 -6.23 0.79
CA PHE A 138 -69.11 -6.59 0.07
C PHE A 138 -69.07 -8.05 -0.37
N ASP A 139 -70.25 -8.59 -0.68
CA ASP A 139 -70.36 -9.89 -1.35
C ASP A 139 -70.48 -9.70 -2.85
N PHE A 140 -69.90 -10.61 -3.63
CA PHE A 140 -70.10 -10.65 -5.07
C PHE A 140 -70.34 -12.08 -5.59
N VAL A 141 -71.01 -12.18 -6.73
CA VAL A 141 -71.13 -13.41 -7.53
C VAL A 141 -70.70 -13.06 -8.95
N SER A 142 -69.79 -13.85 -9.52
CA SER A 142 -69.50 -13.78 -10.95
C SER A 142 -70.53 -14.61 -11.71
N ASN A 143 -71.38 -13.96 -12.50
CA ASN A 143 -72.54 -14.59 -13.16
C ASN A 143 -72.18 -15.34 -14.47
N LEU A 144 -70.90 -15.56 -14.75
CA LEU A 144 -70.36 -16.08 -16.03
C LEU A 144 -69.08 -16.90 -15.81
N THR A 145 -68.51 -17.47 -16.88
CA THR A 145 -67.29 -18.32 -16.93
C THR A 145 -65.98 -17.64 -16.53
N THR A 146 -66.05 -16.55 -15.77
CA THR A 146 -64.88 -15.91 -15.15
C THR A 146 -64.32 -16.85 -14.09
N ASP A 147 -63.05 -17.20 -14.21
CA ASP A 147 -62.30 -18.01 -13.25
C ASP A 147 -61.36 -17.17 -12.38
N GLN A 148 -61.27 -15.86 -12.61
CA GLN A 148 -60.40 -14.98 -11.86
C GLN A 148 -60.97 -13.56 -11.74
N ILE A 149 -60.79 -12.89 -10.61
CA ILE A 149 -61.00 -11.44 -10.49
C ILE A 149 -59.66 -10.72 -10.46
N SER A 150 -59.64 -9.48 -10.92
CA SER A 150 -58.48 -8.60 -10.76
C SER A 150 -58.91 -7.19 -10.40
N PHE A 151 -58.01 -6.41 -9.80
CA PHE A 151 -58.17 -4.97 -9.62
C PHE A 151 -56.80 -4.29 -9.54
N GLU A 152 -56.78 -2.99 -9.82
CA GLU A 152 -55.58 -2.16 -9.83
C GLU A 152 -55.61 -1.15 -8.68
N TYR A 153 -54.48 -0.93 -8.02
CA TYR A 153 -54.37 -0.03 -6.89
C TYR A 153 -52.98 0.59 -6.74
N MET A 154 -52.88 1.65 -5.94
CA MET A 154 -51.62 2.23 -5.47
C MET A 154 -51.65 2.38 -3.95
N PHE A 155 -50.50 2.16 -3.31
CA PHE A 155 -50.31 2.39 -1.87
C PHE A 155 -49.42 3.62 -1.65
N LEU A 156 -49.87 4.53 -0.78
CA LEU A 156 -49.23 5.81 -0.48
C LEU A 156 -49.12 5.97 1.03
N SER A 157 -48.04 6.60 1.49
CA SER A 157 -47.76 6.74 2.91
C SER A 157 -46.90 7.96 3.23
N GLU A 158 -47.14 8.57 4.38
CA GLU A 158 -46.25 9.56 5.01
C GLU A 158 -44.94 8.95 5.51
N GLU A 159 -44.91 7.63 5.70
CA GLU A 159 -43.77 6.89 6.23
C GLU A 159 -42.69 6.61 5.18
N TYR A 160 -43.00 6.80 3.89
CA TYR A 160 -42.02 6.74 2.82
C TYR A 160 -41.02 7.89 2.91
N GLN A 161 -39.94 7.65 3.62
CA GLN A 161 -38.81 8.57 3.74
C GLN A 161 -37.54 7.92 3.19
N SER A 162 -36.62 8.73 2.66
CA SER A 162 -35.40 8.24 2.01
C SER A 162 -34.44 7.43 2.90
N SER A 163 -34.67 7.41 4.22
CA SER A 163 -33.83 6.79 5.25
C SER A 163 -34.63 6.15 6.40
N ASN A 164 -35.93 5.89 6.25
CA ASN A 164 -36.76 5.28 7.30
C ASN A 164 -37.32 3.92 6.86
N CYS A 165 -37.22 2.94 7.74
CA CYS A 165 -37.54 1.52 7.52
C CYS A 165 -38.21 0.88 8.73
N GLN A 166 -38.60 1.68 9.73
CA GLN A 166 -39.01 1.16 11.04
C GLN A 166 -40.53 0.95 11.16
N TYR A 167 -41.28 1.53 10.23
CA TYR A 167 -42.73 1.52 10.26
C TYR A 167 -43.28 0.85 8.99
N SER A 168 -44.51 0.37 9.08
CA SER A 168 -45.06 -0.61 8.13
C SER A 168 -46.58 -0.53 8.07
N ASP A 169 -47.13 0.64 7.77
CA ASP A 169 -48.55 0.76 7.44
C ASP A 169 -48.96 -0.30 6.41
N ALA A 170 -50.12 -0.92 6.66
CA ALA A 170 -50.48 -2.17 6.04
C ALA A 170 -51.79 -2.06 5.26
N PHE A 171 -51.81 -2.65 4.07
CA PHE A 171 -53.01 -2.85 3.27
C PHE A 171 -53.19 -4.33 2.96
N ALA A 172 -54.42 -4.81 3.08
CA ALA A 172 -54.79 -6.14 2.61
C ALA A 172 -56.04 -6.07 1.74
N PHE A 173 -56.05 -6.94 0.73
CA PHE A 173 -57.25 -7.26 -0.01
C PHE A 173 -57.59 -8.71 0.28
N LEU A 174 -58.63 -8.90 1.07
CA LEU A 174 -59.03 -10.18 1.61
C LEU A 174 -60.19 -10.75 0.80
N ILE A 175 -60.09 -12.02 0.42
CA ILE A 175 -61.15 -12.75 -0.26
C ILE A 175 -61.39 -14.10 0.41
N LYS A 176 -62.66 -14.52 0.52
CA LYS A 176 -63.07 -15.87 0.93
C LYS A 176 -64.42 -16.23 0.32
N LYS A 177 -64.79 -17.51 0.32
CA LYS A 177 -66.17 -17.92 0.00
C LYS A 177 -67.12 -17.38 1.07
N ALA A 178 -68.29 -16.89 0.66
CA ALA A 178 -69.24 -16.23 1.55
C ALA A 178 -69.91 -17.21 2.55
N ASP A 179 -69.81 -18.52 2.31
CA ASP A 179 -70.22 -19.58 3.23
C ASP A 179 -69.24 -19.81 4.40
N ASN A 180 -68.10 -19.11 4.41
CA ASN A 180 -67.00 -19.26 5.36
C ASN A 180 -66.37 -20.66 5.37
N SER A 181 -66.38 -21.37 4.24
CA SER A 181 -65.73 -22.69 4.13
C SER A 181 -64.21 -22.62 4.29
N GLU A 182 -63.60 -21.48 3.94
CA GLU A 182 -62.15 -21.23 3.94
C GLU A 182 -61.83 -19.89 4.63
N PRO A 183 -60.63 -19.74 5.22
CA PRO A 183 -60.18 -18.47 5.79
C PRO A 183 -59.94 -17.41 4.70
N TYR A 184 -59.75 -16.16 5.10
CA TYR A 184 -59.35 -15.10 4.17
C TYR A 184 -58.01 -15.39 3.52
N GLN A 185 -57.96 -15.19 2.20
CA GLN A 185 -56.74 -15.09 1.44
C GLN A 185 -56.44 -13.62 1.17
N ASN A 186 -55.22 -13.16 1.49
CA ASN A 186 -54.75 -11.85 1.03
C ASN A 186 -54.22 -11.93 -0.40
N ILE A 187 -54.74 -11.11 -1.29
CA ILE A 187 -54.32 -11.03 -2.70
C ILE A 187 -53.59 -9.72 -3.02
N ALA A 188 -53.50 -8.79 -2.08
CA ALA A 188 -52.65 -7.60 -2.19
C ALA A 188 -51.19 -7.96 -1.87
N LEU A 189 -50.52 -8.60 -2.82
CA LEU A 189 -49.15 -9.12 -2.70
C LEU A 189 -48.19 -8.34 -3.60
N VAL A 190 -46.91 -8.28 -3.20
CA VAL A 190 -45.84 -7.79 -4.07
C VAL A 190 -45.78 -8.71 -5.30
N PRO A 191 -45.77 -8.18 -6.54
CA PRO A 191 -45.94 -9.01 -7.72
C PRO A 191 -44.89 -10.12 -7.83
N ASN A 192 -45.35 -11.31 -8.24
CA ASN A 192 -44.58 -12.56 -8.32
C ASN A 192 -44.04 -13.09 -6.96
N THR A 193 -44.67 -12.70 -5.84
CA THR A 193 -44.30 -13.19 -4.50
C THR A 193 -45.53 -13.52 -3.65
N THR A 194 -45.30 -14.10 -2.46
CA THR A 194 -46.31 -14.30 -1.41
C THR A 194 -46.28 -13.21 -0.34
N ILE A 195 -45.54 -12.11 -0.55
CA ILE A 195 -45.29 -11.07 0.45
C ILE A 195 -46.42 -10.03 0.38
N PRO A 196 -47.12 -9.72 1.49
CA PRO A 196 -48.13 -8.65 1.52
C PRO A 196 -47.56 -7.26 1.21
N VAL A 197 -48.39 -6.37 0.66
CA VAL A 197 -48.01 -4.97 0.40
C VAL A 197 -48.12 -4.11 1.67
N THR A 198 -47.01 -3.50 2.07
CA THR A 198 -46.90 -2.52 3.15
C THR A 198 -45.90 -1.41 2.78
N SER A 199 -45.82 -0.34 3.56
CA SER A 199 -44.77 0.70 3.40
C SER A 199 -43.34 0.14 3.59
N LEU A 200 -43.18 -1.04 4.19
CA LEU A 200 -41.90 -1.72 4.38
C LEU A 200 -41.56 -2.68 3.24
N THR A 201 -42.54 -3.40 2.70
CA THR A 201 -42.29 -4.46 1.70
C THR A 201 -42.08 -3.91 0.29
N ILE A 202 -42.57 -2.71 -0.03
CA ILE A 202 -42.21 -1.97 -1.24
C ILE A 202 -41.65 -0.61 -0.84
N ASN A 203 -40.32 -0.45 -0.87
CA ASN A 203 -39.65 0.73 -0.34
C ASN A 203 -38.35 1.06 -1.11
N GLY A 204 -38.22 2.33 -1.52
CA GLY A 204 -37.06 2.87 -2.26
C GLY A 204 -35.98 3.52 -1.39
N ALA A 205 -36.04 3.42 -0.06
CA ALA A 205 -35.07 4.06 0.83
C ALA A 205 -33.67 3.46 0.66
N ARG A 206 -32.64 4.31 0.74
CA ARG A 206 -31.25 3.89 0.48
C ARG A 206 -30.75 2.83 1.47
N ASP A 207 -31.21 2.91 2.70
CA ASP A 207 -30.71 2.07 3.80
C ASP A 207 -31.49 0.74 3.92
N CYS A 208 -32.60 0.57 3.19
CA CYS A 208 -33.41 -0.64 3.21
C CYS A 208 -34.24 -0.86 1.93
N PRO A 209 -33.62 -0.89 0.74
CA PRO A 209 -34.36 -1.12 -0.49
C PRO A 209 -35.09 -2.47 -0.42
N ARG A 210 -36.39 -2.46 -0.71
CA ARG A 210 -37.26 -3.65 -0.78
C ARG A 210 -38.14 -3.54 -2.01
N ASN A 211 -38.05 -4.53 -2.89
CA ASN A 211 -38.91 -4.64 -4.07
C ASN A 211 -38.99 -3.32 -4.88
N THR A 212 -37.84 -2.67 -5.08
CA THR A 212 -37.72 -1.29 -5.61
C THR A 212 -38.23 -1.14 -7.04
N SER A 213 -38.30 -2.23 -7.81
CA SER A 213 -38.93 -2.25 -9.14
C SER A 213 -40.41 -1.86 -9.11
N TYR A 214 -41.10 -2.07 -7.98
CA TYR A 214 -42.50 -1.74 -7.76
C TYR A 214 -42.71 -0.45 -6.94
N PHE A 215 -41.62 0.15 -6.44
CA PHE A 215 -41.66 1.48 -5.83
C PHE A 215 -41.80 2.54 -6.92
N GLY A 216 -42.75 3.46 -6.74
CA GLY A 216 -43.05 4.51 -7.72
C GLY A 216 -42.08 5.66 -7.56
N SER A 217 -42.24 6.43 -6.48
CA SER A 217 -41.34 7.53 -6.17
C SER A 217 -41.49 8.03 -4.73
N PHE A 218 -40.48 8.75 -4.26
CA PHE A 218 -40.65 9.71 -3.17
C PHE A 218 -41.28 10.99 -3.73
N ASN A 219 -42.35 11.45 -3.10
CA ASN A 219 -43.18 12.53 -3.58
C ASN A 219 -42.64 13.88 -3.14
N THR A 220 -42.39 14.76 -4.11
CA THR A 220 -41.93 16.13 -3.85
C THR A 220 -43.07 17.04 -3.40
N ARG A 221 -42.74 18.26 -2.95
CA ARG A 221 -43.72 19.27 -2.51
C ARG A 221 -44.86 19.53 -3.51
N ASN A 222 -44.59 19.41 -4.81
CA ASN A 222 -45.60 19.67 -5.85
C ASN A 222 -46.36 18.41 -6.28
N SER A 223 -46.25 17.31 -5.53
CA SER A 223 -46.95 16.05 -5.83
C SER A 223 -48.47 16.25 -5.94
N PRO A 224 -49.17 15.52 -6.84
CA PRO A 224 -50.63 15.49 -6.91
C PRO A 224 -51.32 15.11 -5.61
N THR A 225 -50.61 14.38 -4.74
CA THR A 225 -51.08 13.90 -3.45
C THR A 225 -50.23 14.46 -2.32
N ASN A 226 -50.81 14.54 -1.12
CA ASN A 226 -50.12 15.01 0.07
C ASN A 226 -49.53 13.85 0.90
N PHE A 227 -48.83 12.90 0.26
CA PHE A 227 -48.10 11.80 0.92
C PHE A 227 -46.63 11.82 0.51
N ASN A 228 -45.72 11.34 1.35
CA ASN A 228 -44.27 11.40 1.12
C ASN A 228 -43.73 10.39 0.09
N GLY A 229 -44.49 9.36 -0.27
CA GLY A 229 -44.14 8.46 -1.36
C GLY A 229 -45.29 7.58 -1.81
N GLN A 230 -45.02 6.80 -2.86
CA GLN A 230 -46.02 5.95 -3.51
C GLN A 230 -45.40 4.74 -4.20
N THR A 231 -46.17 3.66 -4.29
CA THR A 231 -45.88 2.53 -5.19
C THR A 231 -46.16 2.90 -6.64
N LYS A 232 -45.72 2.06 -7.59
CA LYS A 232 -46.31 2.03 -8.94
C LYS A 232 -47.76 1.52 -8.85
N VAL A 233 -48.50 1.60 -9.94
CA VAL A 233 -49.79 0.89 -10.05
C VAL A 233 -49.53 -0.61 -9.92
N LEU A 234 -50.13 -1.22 -8.90
CA LEU A 234 -50.07 -2.64 -8.61
C LEU A 234 -51.38 -3.30 -9.06
N LYS A 235 -51.30 -4.60 -9.37
CA LYS A 235 -52.45 -5.41 -9.74
C LYS A 235 -52.53 -6.61 -8.80
N ALA A 236 -53.71 -6.84 -8.26
CA ALA A 236 -54.00 -8.02 -7.45
C ALA A 236 -55.02 -8.89 -8.18
N ASN A 237 -54.86 -10.20 -8.05
CA ASN A 237 -55.60 -11.20 -8.79
C ASN A 237 -56.03 -12.34 -7.85
N ALA A 238 -57.23 -12.88 -8.01
CA ALA A 238 -57.69 -14.06 -7.27
C ALA A 238 -58.43 -15.03 -8.18
N GLN A 239 -58.11 -16.31 -8.08
CA GLN A 239 -58.91 -17.36 -8.71
C GLN A 239 -60.26 -17.47 -8.00
N ILE A 240 -61.34 -17.60 -8.76
CA ILE A 240 -62.71 -17.72 -8.27
C ILE A 240 -63.44 -18.83 -9.01
N GLU A 241 -64.46 -19.39 -8.37
CA GLU A 241 -65.41 -20.28 -9.00
C GLU A 241 -66.58 -19.47 -9.57
N ALA A 242 -66.93 -19.72 -10.83
CA ALA A 242 -68.12 -19.15 -11.47
C ALA A 242 -69.38 -19.51 -10.68
N ASP A 243 -70.35 -18.58 -10.62
CA ASP A 243 -71.60 -18.72 -9.87
C ASP A 243 -71.46 -18.97 -8.35
N THR A 244 -70.25 -18.88 -7.78
CA THR A 244 -70.01 -18.96 -6.35
C THR A 244 -70.04 -17.56 -5.72
N LYS A 245 -70.68 -17.45 -4.54
CA LYS A 245 -70.70 -16.20 -3.77
C LYS A 245 -69.43 -16.05 -2.94
N TYR A 246 -68.73 -14.94 -3.13
CA TYR A 246 -67.53 -14.58 -2.39
C TYR A 246 -67.78 -13.34 -1.54
N HIS A 247 -67.05 -13.23 -0.45
CA HIS A 247 -66.98 -12.06 0.41
C HIS A 247 -65.58 -11.44 0.30
N ILE A 248 -65.53 -10.13 0.02
CA ILE A 248 -64.30 -9.35 -0.09
C ILE A 248 -64.25 -8.30 1.00
N LYS A 249 -63.05 -8.07 1.54
CA LYS A 249 -62.73 -6.96 2.45
C LYS A 249 -61.40 -6.32 2.07
N LEU A 250 -61.44 -5.05 1.70
CA LEU A 250 -60.27 -4.21 1.46
C LEU A 250 -60.03 -3.39 2.71
N VAL A 251 -58.87 -3.53 3.35
CA VAL A 251 -58.59 -2.89 4.65
C VAL A 251 -57.20 -2.28 4.68
N ILE A 252 -57.10 -1.05 5.16
CA ILE A 252 -55.85 -0.33 5.42
C ILE A 252 -55.80 0.14 6.88
N ALA A 253 -54.64 0.08 7.51
CA ALA A 253 -54.43 0.51 8.90
C ALA A 253 -52.99 1.00 9.14
N ASP A 254 -52.82 1.89 10.12
CA ASP A 254 -51.52 2.41 10.55
C ASP A 254 -50.80 1.39 11.43
N HIS A 255 -49.46 1.41 11.40
CA HIS A 255 -48.62 0.53 12.20
C HIS A 255 -47.43 1.25 12.85
N GLY A 256 -47.26 1.04 14.16
CA GLY A 256 -45.98 1.19 14.87
C GLY A 256 -45.97 2.22 16.00
N ASP A 257 -46.85 3.22 16.00
CA ASP A 257 -47.02 4.15 17.12
C ASP A 257 -48.33 3.96 17.90
N SER A 258 -48.36 4.42 19.15
CA SER A 258 -49.50 4.21 20.07
C SER A 258 -50.76 5.02 19.74
N LYS A 259 -50.71 5.90 18.74
CA LYS A 259 -51.76 6.83 18.37
C LYS A 259 -52.21 6.70 16.91
N GLY A 260 -51.48 5.96 16.07
CA GLY A 260 -51.75 5.88 14.63
C GLY A 260 -51.53 7.24 13.98
N ARG A 261 -50.28 7.67 13.91
CA ARG A 261 -49.82 8.92 13.32
C ARG A 261 -49.01 8.56 12.08
N TYR A 262 -49.00 9.50 11.13
CA TYR A 262 -48.36 9.36 9.81
C TYR A 262 -49.25 8.53 8.90
N ASP A 263 -50.16 9.23 8.24
CA ASP A 263 -51.28 8.57 7.61
C ASP A 263 -50.85 7.92 6.27
N SER A 264 -51.56 6.87 5.89
CA SER A 264 -51.44 6.15 4.64
C SER A 264 -52.77 6.10 3.90
N ALA A 265 -52.71 5.80 2.61
CA ALA A 265 -53.89 5.59 1.79
C ALA A 265 -53.66 4.57 0.68
N VAL A 266 -54.73 3.84 0.37
CA VAL A 266 -54.81 3.02 -0.83
C VAL A 266 -55.79 3.67 -1.81
N PHE A 267 -55.34 3.79 -3.06
CA PHE A 267 -56.12 4.32 -4.17
C PHE A 267 -56.50 3.16 -5.09
N LEU A 268 -57.79 2.87 -5.18
CA LEU A 268 -58.36 1.75 -5.92
C LEU A 268 -58.93 2.27 -7.24
N LYS A 269 -58.42 1.81 -8.38
CA LYS A 269 -58.79 2.33 -9.70
C LYS A 269 -60.28 2.04 -10.02
N ALA A 270 -61.01 3.04 -10.47
CA ALA A 270 -62.40 2.87 -10.92
C ALA A 270 -62.49 1.89 -12.10
N GLY A 271 -63.56 1.09 -12.13
CA GLY A 271 -63.78 0.07 -13.16
C GLY A 271 -62.73 -1.03 -13.23
N SER A 272 -61.82 -1.13 -12.25
CA SER A 272 -60.76 -2.14 -12.27
C SER A 272 -61.18 -3.48 -11.69
N PHE A 273 -62.27 -3.53 -10.92
CA PHE A 273 -62.82 -4.77 -10.38
C PHE A 273 -63.56 -5.56 -11.47
N ILE A 274 -62.79 -6.26 -12.29
CA ILE A 274 -63.28 -6.97 -13.48
C ILE A 274 -63.08 -8.47 -13.36
N GLY A 275 -63.96 -9.22 -14.05
CA GLY A 275 -63.69 -10.61 -14.37
C GLY A 275 -62.50 -10.70 -15.33
N SER A 276 -61.56 -11.57 -15.01
CA SER A 276 -60.34 -11.83 -15.77
C SER A 276 -60.26 -13.28 -16.23
N LYS A 277 -59.52 -13.51 -17.31
CA LYS A 277 -59.22 -14.84 -17.87
C LYS A 277 -57.77 -15.20 -17.54
N SER A 278 -57.57 -16.33 -16.86
CA SER A 278 -56.21 -16.88 -16.68
C SER A 278 -55.64 -17.37 -18.02
N LEU A 279 -54.39 -17.01 -18.31
CA LEU A 279 -53.65 -17.42 -19.51
C LEU A 279 -52.54 -18.46 -19.21
N GLY A 280 -52.43 -18.91 -17.94
CA GLY A 280 -51.34 -19.78 -17.48
C GLY A 280 -50.24 -19.03 -16.71
N SER A 281 -49.15 -19.74 -16.42
CA SER A 281 -47.94 -19.17 -15.82
C SER A 281 -47.11 -18.40 -16.86
N ASP A 282 -46.33 -17.42 -16.42
CA ASP A 282 -45.39 -16.69 -17.27
C ASP A 282 -44.47 -17.64 -18.07
N VAL A 283 -44.18 -17.23 -19.30
CA VAL A 283 -43.46 -18.05 -20.28
C VAL A 283 -42.00 -17.59 -20.41
N VAL A 284 -41.07 -18.53 -20.33
CA VAL A 284 -39.66 -18.31 -20.64
C VAL A 284 -39.29 -19.09 -21.91
N LEU A 285 -39.10 -18.38 -23.01
CA LEU A 285 -38.75 -18.93 -24.31
C LEU A 285 -37.25 -19.09 -24.46
N CYS A 286 -36.84 -20.11 -25.22
CA CYS A 286 -35.49 -20.15 -25.75
C CYS A 286 -35.37 -19.28 -27.01
N PRO A 287 -34.17 -18.77 -27.33
CA PRO A 287 -33.92 -18.02 -28.55
C PRO A 287 -34.44 -18.72 -29.81
N GLY A 288 -35.24 -18.00 -30.60
CA GLY A 288 -35.84 -18.49 -31.83
C GLY A 288 -36.96 -19.53 -31.65
N THR A 289 -37.50 -19.69 -30.44
CA THR A 289 -38.69 -20.53 -30.17
C THR A 289 -39.92 -19.68 -29.92
N SER A 290 -41.10 -20.30 -30.01
CA SER A 290 -42.39 -19.66 -29.81
C SER A 290 -43.32 -20.55 -28.98
N GLU A 291 -44.25 -19.96 -28.25
CA GLU A 291 -45.30 -20.66 -27.51
C GLU A 291 -46.69 -20.15 -27.91
N THR A 292 -47.73 -20.96 -27.70
CA THR A 292 -49.12 -20.57 -27.99
C THR A 292 -49.88 -20.34 -26.69
N ILE A 293 -50.37 -19.13 -26.50
CA ILE A 293 -51.19 -18.72 -25.36
C ILE A 293 -52.67 -18.96 -25.72
N ASP A 294 -53.43 -19.59 -24.82
CA ASP A 294 -54.84 -19.94 -25.04
C ASP A 294 -55.77 -19.15 -24.10
N ALA A 295 -56.57 -18.26 -24.69
CA ALA A 295 -57.59 -17.46 -24.01
C ALA A 295 -59.02 -17.98 -24.23
N THR A 296 -59.19 -19.20 -24.78
CA THR A 296 -60.50 -19.75 -25.13
C THR A 296 -61.49 -19.62 -23.98
N THR A 297 -62.58 -18.91 -24.27
CA THR A 297 -63.62 -18.57 -23.31
C THR A 297 -64.99 -18.86 -23.90
N THR A 298 -65.82 -19.58 -23.14
CA THR A 298 -67.20 -19.91 -23.51
C THR A 298 -68.01 -18.63 -23.71
N ASN A 299 -68.86 -18.59 -24.75
CA ASN A 299 -69.70 -17.42 -25.10
C ASN A 299 -68.93 -16.16 -25.54
N ALA A 300 -67.62 -16.24 -25.78
CA ALA A 300 -66.87 -15.17 -26.39
C ALA A 300 -67.33 -14.91 -27.84
N THR A 301 -67.48 -13.63 -28.17
CA THR A 301 -67.84 -13.12 -29.51
C THR A 301 -66.66 -12.51 -30.24
N THR A 302 -65.73 -11.86 -29.53
CA THR A 302 -64.50 -11.30 -30.09
C THR A 302 -63.34 -11.36 -29.11
N TYR A 303 -62.12 -11.49 -29.64
CA TYR A 303 -60.86 -11.33 -28.90
C TYR A 303 -60.09 -10.14 -29.48
N LYS A 304 -59.33 -9.45 -28.64
CA LYS A 304 -58.34 -8.46 -29.04
C LYS A 304 -57.08 -8.63 -28.22
N TRP A 305 -55.93 -8.74 -28.87
CA TRP A 305 -54.65 -8.90 -28.18
C TRP A 305 -53.87 -7.60 -28.16
N TYR A 306 -53.08 -7.42 -27.10
CA TYR A 306 -52.20 -6.27 -26.90
C TYR A 306 -50.82 -6.77 -26.48
N LYS A 307 -49.77 -6.07 -26.91
CA LYS A 307 -48.40 -6.23 -26.42
C LYS A 307 -47.94 -4.89 -25.86
N ASP A 308 -47.52 -4.88 -24.60
CA ASP A 308 -47.05 -3.70 -23.87
C ASP A 308 -48.04 -2.51 -23.97
N GLY A 309 -49.35 -2.82 -23.89
CA GLY A 309 -50.45 -1.85 -23.96
C GLY A 309 -50.83 -1.40 -25.38
N VAL A 310 -50.18 -1.90 -26.43
CA VAL A 310 -50.47 -1.58 -27.84
C VAL A 310 -51.22 -2.73 -28.50
N GLU A 311 -52.35 -2.45 -29.16
CA GLU A 311 -53.16 -3.47 -29.85
C GLU A 311 -52.36 -4.14 -30.98
N ILE A 312 -52.30 -5.47 -30.95
CA ILE A 312 -51.69 -6.29 -32.00
C ILE A 312 -52.71 -6.39 -33.14
N SER A 313 -52.53 -5.55 -34.15
CA SER A 313 -53.50 -5.37 -35.24
C SER A 313 -53.78 -6.67 -36.00
N GLY A 314 -55.05 -7.10 -36.01
CA GLY A 314 -55.52 -8.28 -36.74
C GLY A 314 -55.60 -9.56 -35.90
N GLU A 315 -55.09 -9.57 -34.67
CA GLU A 315 -55.15 -10.72 -33.79
C GLU A 315 -56.51 -10.79 -33.05
N THR A 316 -57.43 -11.57 -33.62
CA THR A 316 -58.80 -11.76 -33.08
C THR A 316 -59.13 -13.21 -32.71
N ASN A 317 -58.15 -14.11 -32.78
CA ASN A 317 -58.32 -15.52 -32.43
C ASN A 317 -58.29 -15.72 -30.90
N ALA A 318 -58.88 -16.82 -30.44
CA ALA A 318 -58.85 -17.22 -29.04
C ALA A 318 -57.43 -17.57 -28.54
N THR A 319 -56.50 -17.84 -29.45
CA THR A 319 -55.12 -18.19 -29.17
C THR A 319 -54.15 -17.20 -29.83
N LEU A 320 -53.01 -16.94 -29.20
CA LEU A 320 -51.94 -16.08 -29.73
C LEU A 320 -50.60 -16.82 -29.69
N VAL A 321 -49.85 -16.79 -30.80
CA VAL A 321 -48.45 -17.27 -30.81
C VAL A 321 -47.54 -16.13 -30.37
N VAL A 322 -46.69 -16.39 -29.38
CA VAL A 322 -45.74 -15.43 -28.82
C VAL A 322 -44.32 -15.95 -28.99
N ASP A 323 -43.42 -15.10 -29.47
CA ASP A 323 -42.00 -15.38 -29.74
C ASP A 323 -41.05 -14.27 -29.25
N GLU A 324 -41.59 -13.18 -28.73
CA GLU A 324 -40.84 -12.03 -28.24
C GLU A 324 -41.14 -11.73 -26.78
N THR A 325 -40.13 -11.24 -26.06
CA THR A 325 -40.28 -10.67 -24.71
C THR A 325 -41.33 -9.56 -24.72
N GLY A 326 -42.24 -9.57 -23.74
CA GLY A 326 -43.25 -8.52 -23.57
C GLY A 326 -44.36 -8.89 -22.58
N TYR A 327 -45.16 -7.88 -22.23
CA TYR A 327 -46.41 -8.03 -21.49
C TYR A 327 -47.56 -8.21 -22.47
N TYR A 328 -48.16 -9.41 -22.51
CA TYR A 328 -49.27 -9.70 -23.42
C TYR A 328 -50.59 -9.62 -22.67
N GLU A 329 -51.59 -8.98 -23.26
CA GLU A 329 -52.95 -8.90 -22.75
C GLU A 329 -53.96 -9.33 -23.81
N VAL A 330 -55.08 -9.91 -23.37
CA VAL A 330 -56.24 -10.19 -24.21
C VAL A 330 -57.47 -9.52 -23.62
N GLU A 331 -58.30 -8.92 -24.48
CA GLU A 331 -59.64 -8.46 -24.16
C GLU A 331 -60.66 -9.35 -24.87
N ILE A 332 -61.63 -9.88 -24.12
CA ILE A 332 -62.58 -10.90 -24.58
C ILE A 332 -63.99 -10.34 -24.40
N THR A 333 -64.69 -10.08 -25.49
CA THR A 333 -66.09 -9.63 -25.43
C THR A 333 -67.03 -10.83 -25.47
N LEU A 334 -67.91 -10.97 -24.49
CA LEU A 334 -68.91 -12.03 -24.40
C LEU A 334 -70.22 -11.61 -25.09
N ASN A 335 -71.03 -12.58 -25.48
CA ASN A 335 -72.36 -12.35 -26.11
C ASN A 335 -73.35 -11.56 -25.23
N THR A 336 -73.09 -11.46 -23.93
CA THR A 336 -73.84 -10.65 -22.95
C THR A 336 -73.47 -9.16 -22.99
N GLY A 337 -72.42 -8.78 -23.75
CA GLY A 337 -71.84 -7.43 -23.73
C GLY A 337 -70.79 -7.20 -22.64
N CYS A 338 -70.52 -8.21 -21.82
CA CYS A 338 -69.43 -8.22 -20.83
C CYS A 338 -68.05 -8.27 -21.53
N SER A 339 -67.03 -7.60 -20.99
CA SER A 339 -65.63 -7.71 -21.44
C SER A 339 -64.76 -8.29 -20.33
N LEU A 340 -64.03 -9.37 -20.61
CA LEU A 340 -63.02 -9.96 -19.72
C LEU A 340 -61.62 -9.57 -20.19
N LYS A 341 -60.65 -9.55 -19.27
CA LYS A 341 -59.23 -9.38 -19.63
C LYS A 341 -58.34 -10.50 -19.11
N GLY A 342 -57.38 -10.95 -19.90
CA GLY A 342 -56.31 -11.87 -19.48
C GLY A 342 -54.95 -11.25 -19.75
N HIS A 343 -53.90 -11.71 -19.05
CA HIS A 343 -52.53 -11.25 -19.30
C HIS A 343 -51.50 -12.32 -18.95
N ILE A 344 -50.30 -12.20 -19.52
CA ILE A 344 -49.15 -13.09 -19.28
C ILE A 344 -47.85 -12.35 -19.60
N ASN A 345 -46.79 -12.58 -18.82
CA ASN A 345 -45.45 -12.14 -19.22
C ASN A 345 -44.77 -13.22 -20.06
N VAL A 346 -44.12 -12.80 -21.13
CA VAL A 346 -43.24 -13.64 -21.94
C VAL A 346 -41.84 -13.04 -21.87
N SER A 347 -40.84 -13.88 -21.65
CA SER A 347 -39.43 -13.48 -21.68
C SER A 347 -38.62 -14.46 -22.54
N VAL A 348 -37.71 -13.95 -23.36
CA VAL A 348 -36.75 -14.77 -24.10
C VAL A 348 -35.45 -14.84 -23.32
N GLN A 349 -35.00 -16.06 -23.00
CA GLN A 349 -33.71 -16.32 -22.36
C GLN A 349 -32.58 -15.90 -23.31
N GLU A 350 -31.59 -15.14 -22.83
CA GLU A 350 -30.44 -14.76 -23.66
C GLU A 350 -29.49 -15.95 -23.92
N GLU A 351 -28.89 -16.00 -25.12
CA GLU A 351 -27.86 -17.01 -25.43
C GLU A 351 -26.56 -16.72 -24.69
N PRO A 352 -25.91 -17.73 -24.06
CA PRO A 352 -24.59 -17.55 -23.47
C PRO A 352 -23.58 -16.99 -24.46
N GLN A 353 -22.86 -15.93 -24.09
CA GLN A 353 -21.81 -15.36 -24.92
C GLN A 353 -20.44 -15.89 -24.51
N ILE A 354 -19.61 -16.23 -25.51
CA ILE A 354 -18.23 -16.64 -25.31
C ILE A 354 -17.33 -15.41 -25.49
N TYR A 355 -16.79 -14.91 -24.38
CA TYR A 355 -15.98 -13.69 -24.34
C TYR A 355 -14.53 -13.94 -24.75
N GLN A 356 -13.93 -15.03 -24.26
CA GLN A 356 -12.54 -15.38 -24.52
C GLN A 356 -12.42 -16.85 -24.92
N ASP A 357 -11.82 -17.09 -26.09
CA ASP A 357 -11.62 -18.42 -26.67
C ASP A 357 -10.15 -18.84 -26.78
N ARG A 358 -9.21 -17.99 -26.34
CA ARG A 358 -7.77 -18.25 -26.40
C ARG A 358 -7.08 -17.86 -25.11
N PHE A 359 -6.32 -18.79 -24.55
CA PHE A 359 -5.59 -18.59 -23.31
C PHE A 359 -4.11 -18.89 -23.50
N SER A 360 -3.29 -17.93 -23.05
CA SER A 360 -1.84 -18.04 -22.99
C SER A 360 -1.47 -18.44 -21.56
N ILE A 361 -0.86 -19.62 -21.40
CA ILE A 361 -0.61 -20.26 -20.11
C ILE A 361 0.87 -20.19 -19.79
N CYS A 362 1.22 -19.86 -18.55
CA CYS A 362 2.60 -19.94 -18.07
C CYS A 362 2.84 -21.21 -17.25
N ASP A 363 4.03 -21.75 -17.40
CA ASP A 363 4.63 -22.67 -16.43
C ASP A 363 5.28 -21.82 -15.34
N ASP A 364 4.60 -21.69 -14.19
CA ASP A 364 5.03 -20.78 -13.12
C ASP A 364 6.15 -21.38 -12.25
N ASP A 365 6.26 -22.71 -12.16
CA ASP A 365 7.29 -23.39 -11.37
C ASP A 365 8.51 -23.81 -12.21
N LEU A 366 8.45 -23.59 -13.52
CA LEU A 366 9.54 -23.75 -14.48
C LEU A 366 10.06 -25.20 -14.49
N ASP A 367 9.14 -26.17 -14.37
CA ASP A 367 9.41 -27.62 -14.42
C ASP A 367 9.26 -28.24 -15.82
N GLY A 368 8.81 -27.45 -16.80
CA GLY A 368 8.62 -27.82 -18.20
C GLY A 368 7.20 -28.27 -18.55
N LYS A 369 6.25 -28.19 -17.61
CA LYS A 369 4.85 -28.57 -17.81
C LYS A 369 3.91 -27.73 -16.93
N THR A 370 2.63 -27.77 -17.24
CA THR A 370 1.60 -27.08 -16.45
C THR A 370 0.27 -27.80 -16.55
N GLN A 371 -0.45 -27.88 -15.43
CA GLN A 371 -1.76 -28.50 -15.33
C GLN A 371 -2.83 -27.41 -15.40
N ILE A 372 -3.74 -27.54 -16.35
CA ILE A 372 -4.83 -26.59 -16.56
C ILE A 372 -6.09 -27.18 -15.94
N ASN A 373 -6.66 -26.48 -14.96
CA ASN A 373 -8.00 -26.76 -14.44
C ASN A 373 -9.02 -25.90 -15.18
N LEU A 374 -9.89 -26.50 -15.97
CA LEU A 374 -10.81 -25.79 -16.86
C LEU A 374 -11.87 -24.97 -16.11
N ASP A 375 -12.23 -25.39 -14.89
CA ASP A 375 -13.20 -24.67 -14.07
C ASP A 375 -12.70 -23.25 -13.70
N GLU A 376 -11.38 -23.06 -13.55
CA GLU A 376 -10.74 -21.77 -13.24
C GLU A 376 -10.77 -20.75 -14.39
N TYR A 377 -11.18 -21.18 -15.59
CA TYR A 377 -11.29 -20.33 -16.76
C TYR A 377 -12.76 -20.05 -17.15
N THR A 378 -13.72 -20.72 -16.52
CA THR A 378 -15.12 -20.69 -16.97
C THR A 378 -15.74 -19.29 -16.92
N ASP A 379 -15.45 -18.53 -15.87
CA ASP A 379 -15.91 -17.14 -15.69
C ASP A 379 -15.25 -16.15 -16.67
N ARG A 380 -14.08 -16.51 -17.22
CA ARG A 380 -13.38 -15.75 -18.25
C ARG A 380 -13.84 -16.13 -19.65
N ILE A 381 -14.26 -17.38 -19.85
CA ILE A 381 -14.76 -17.89 -21.13
C ILE A 381 -16.20 -17.42 -21.36
N VAL A 382 -17.07 -17.55 -20.36
CA VAL A 382 -18.50 -17.26 -20.46
C VAL A 382 -18.80 -15.90 -19.83
N GLU A 383 -19.30 -14.96 -20.64
CA GLU A 383 -19.71 -13.64 -20.15
C GLU A 383 -20.88 -13.76 -19.18
N ASP A 384 -20.89 -12.93 -18.13
CA ASP A 384 -21.90 -12.93 -17.07
C ASP A 384 -22.17 -14.33 -16.47
N TYR A 385 -21.14 -15.16 -16.28
CA TYR A 385 -21.31 -16.51 -15.73
C TYR A 385 -22.00 -16.52 -14.34
N TYR A 386 -23.06 -17.34 -14.21
CA TYR A 386 -23.83 -17.52 -12.96
C TYR A 386 -24.41 -18.94 -12.87
N SER A 387 -24.99 -19.28 -11.72
CA SER A 387 -25.38 -20.65 -11.34
C SER A 387 -26.41 -21.36 -12.24
N ALA A 388 -27.09 -20.67 -13.16
CA ALA A 388 -27.97 -21.34 -14.12
C ALA A 388 -27.24 -21.89 -15.36
N HIS A 389 -26.00 -21.45 -15.59
CA HIS A 389 -25.15 -21.98 -16.65
C HIS A 389 -24.65 -23.37 -16.27
N GLN A 390 -24.98 -24.36 -17.09
CA GLN A 390 -24.44 -25.70 -17.02
C GLN A 390 -23.29 -25.80 -18.02
N VAL A 391 -22.06 -25.78 -17.49
CA VAL A 391 -20.83 -25.79 -18.29
C VAL A 391 -20.17 -27.16 -18.24
N LYS A 392 -19.71 -27.65 -19.40
CA LYS A 392 -18.86 -28.83 -19.53
C LYS A 392 -17.82 -28.62 -20.62
N TYR A 393 -16.71 -29.35 -20.53
CA TYR A 393 -15.65 -29.34 -21.53
C TYR A 393 -15.43 -30.74 -22.12
N PHE A 394 -15.06 -30.79 -23.39
CA PHE A 394 -14.87 -32.02 -24.15
C PHE A 394 -13.61 -31.96 -25.01
N GLU A 395 -13.05 -33.12 -25.36
CA GLU A 395 -11.89 -33.18 -26.27
C GLU A 395 -12.29 -33.03 -27.75
N THR A 396 -13.55 -33.29 -28.09
CA THR A 396 -14.04 -33.22 -29.47
C THR A 396 -15.35 -32.45 -29.58
N GLU A 397 -15.56 -31.81 -30.72
CA GLU A 397 -16.83 -31.15 -31.06
C GLU A 397 -18.02 -32.12 -31.04
N LEU A 398 -17.80 -33.37 -31.48
CA LEU A 398 -18.85 -34.38 -31.56
C LEU A 398 -19.36 -34.77 -30.16
N ASP A 399 -18.46 -34.91 -29.20
CA ASP A 399 -18.82 -35.23 -27.80
C ASP A 399 -19.53 -34.04 -27.14
N ALA A 400 -19.09 -32.81 -27.42
CA ALA A 400 -19.74 -31.59 -26.95
C ALA A 400 -21.17 -31.45 -27.50
N ASN A 401 -21.38 -31.72 -28.79
CA ASN A 401 -22.69 -31.66 -29.45
C ASN A 401 -23.66 -32.69 -28.86
N ASN A 402 -23.21 -33.93 -28.75
CA ASN A 402 -24.04 -35.03 -28.26
C ASN A 402 -24.11 -35.11 -26.73
N ASN A 403 -23.31 -34.32 -26.00
CA ASN A 403 -23.14 -34.40 -24.54
C ASN A 403 -22.82 -35.84 -24.10
N ILE A 404 -21.92 -36.50 -24.83
CA ILE A 404 -21.47 -37.87 -24.57
C ILE A 404 -20.17 -37.80 -23.77
N SER A 405 -19.96 -38.76 -22.85
CA SER A 405 -18.90 -38.79 -21.82
C SER A 405 -19.12 -37.87 -20.62
N ALA A 406 -18.32 -38.03 -19.58
CA ALA A 406 -18.36 -37.19 -18.38
C ALA A 406 -17.83 -35.76 -18.62
N GLY A 407 -17.20 -35.51 -19.78
CA GLY A 407 -16.39 -34.33 -20.02
C GLY A 407 -15.00 -34.44 -19.38
N ILE A 408 -14.13 -33.49 -19.72
CA ILE A 408 -12.82 -33.32 -19.10
C ILE A 408 -12.87 -32.14 -18.12
N THR A 409 -12.09 -32.19 -17.05
CA THR A 409 -11.95 -31.09 -16.08
C THR A 409 -10.55 -30.50 -16.06
N ASN A 410 -9.56 -31.27 -16.53
CA ASN A 410 -8.17 -30.83 -16.61
C ASN A 410 -7.40 -31.51 -17.75
N PHE A 411 -6.25 -30.92 -18.08
CA PHE A 411 -5.25 -31.50 -18.97
C PHE A 411 -3.87 -30.87 -18.71
N GLU A 412 -2.82 -31.47 -19.27
CA GLU A 412 -1.44 -30.96 -19.18
C GLU A 412 -1.00 -30.31 -20.50
N LEU A 413 -0.25 -29.21 -20.41
CA LEU A 413 0.62 -28.72 -21.48
C LEU A 413 2.09 -28.88 -21.06
N ASN A 414 2.97 -29.12 -22.03
CA ASN A 414 4.41 -29.26 -21.80
C ASN A 414 5.21 -28.88 -23.06
N GLU A 415 6.53 -29.00 -23.01
CA GLU A 415 7.42 -28.62 -24.13
C GLU A 415 7.15 -29.38 -25.45
N ILE A 416 6.53 -30.57 -25.38
CA ILE A 416 6.18 -31.37 -26.58
C ILE A 416 4.77 -31.01 -27.05
N GLN A 417 3.83 -30.88 -26.12
CA GLN A 417 2.45 -30.47 -26.36
C GLN A 417 2.24 -29.05 -25.85
N THR A 418 2.69 -28.07 -26.64
CA THR A 418 2.63 -26.65 -26.28
C THR A 418 1.26 -26.02 -26.53
N SER A 419 0.32 -26.73 -27.14
CA SER A 419 -1.04 -26.23 -27.37
C SER A 419 -2.07 -27.37 -27.32
N LYS A 420 -3.26 -27.09 -26.80
CA LYS A 420 -4.41 -28.01 -26.81
C LYS A 420 -5.70 -27.23 -27.09
N GLU A 421 -6.54 -27.80 -27.94
CA GLU A 421 -7.91 -27.34 -28.19
C GLU A 421 -8.89 -28.19 -27.36
N VAL A 422 -9.88 -27.54 -26.76
CA VAL A 422 -10.99 -28.17 -26.02
C VAL A 422 -12.31 -27.52 -26.42
N TRP A 423 -13.41 -28.25 -26.32
CA TRP A 423 -14.74 -27.78 -26.70
C TRP A 423 -15.58 -27.50 -25.47
N ILE A 424 -15.93 -26.23 -25.23
CA ILE A 424 -16.86 -25.83 -24.17
C ILE A 424 -18.30 -26.03 -24.65
N ARG A 425 -19.15 -26.54 -23.77
CA ARG A 425 -20.60 -26.63 -23.92
C ARG A 425 -21.25 -25.85 -22.77
N VAL A 426 -22.00 -24.81 -23.09
CA VAL A 426 -22.71 -23.96 -22.13
C VAL A 426 -24.20 -24.05 -22.36
N GLN A 427 -24.98 -24.46 -21.37
CA GLN A 427 -26.42 -24.62 -21.47
C GLN A 427 -27.15 -23.91 -20.33
N ILE A 428 -28.18 -23.12 -20.64
CA ILE A 428 -29.08 -22.53 -19.64
C ILE A 428 -30.45 -23.20 -19.74
N GLY A 429 -30.91 -23.80 -18.64
CA GLY A 429 -32.19 -24.50 -18.59
C GLY A 429 -32.32 -25.57 -19.68
N THR A 430 -33.41 -25.53 -20.43
CA THR A 430 -33.71 -26.46 -21.53
C THR A 430 -33.30 -25.95 -22.91
N CYS A 431 -32.66 -24.77 -22.98
CA CYS A 431 -32.30 -24.16 -24.26
C CYS A 431 -31.16 -24.91 -24.95
N LYS A 432 -31.07 -24.71 -26.26
CA LYS A 432 -29.97 -25.27 -27.04
C LYS A 432 -28.65 -24.78 -26.46
N PRO A 433 -27.65 -25.67 -26.31
CA PRO A 433 -26.35 -25.31 -25.79
C PRO A 433 -25.60 -24.43 -26.80
N VAL A 434 -24.75 -23.54 -26.29
CA VAL A 434 -23.69 -22.91 -27.07
C VAL A 434 -22.46 -23.81 -26.98
N ILE A 435 -21.87 -24.12 -28.14
CA ILE A 435 -20.68 -24.97 -28.25
C ILE A 435 -19.60 -24.21 -29.00
N LYS A 436 -18.39 -24.18 -28.44
CA LYS A 436 -17.27 -23.41 -28.99
C LYS A 436 -15.94 -24.09 -28.69
N GLU A 437 -14.99 -23.97 -29.61
CA GLU A 437 -13.60 -24.36 -29.41
C GLU A 437 -12.87 -23.30 -28.58
N ILE A 438 -12.10 -23.74 -27.59
CA ILE A 438 -11.23 -22.94 -26.74
C ILE A 438 -9.80 -23.46 -26.88
N THR A 439 -8.86 -22.57 -27.20
CA THR A 439 -7.45 -22.92 -27.38
C THR A 439 -6.63 -22.50 -26.16
N PHE A 440 -5.86 -23.42 -25.62
CA PHE A 440 -4.87 -23.15 -24.58
C PHE A 440 -3.48 -23.37 -25.14
N THR A 441 -2.62 -22.36 -25.06
CA THR A 441 -1.25 -22.42 -25.56
C THR A 441 -0.27 -22.09 -24.43
N LEU A 442 0.69 -22.98 -24.21
CA LEU A 442 1.83 -22.76 -23.33
C LEU A 442 2.66 -21.64 -23.94
N ASN A 443 2.70 -20.52 -23.25
CA ASN A 443 3.54 -19.41 -23.60
C ASN A 443 4.98 -19.76 -23.27
N HIS A 444 5.90 -19.38 -24.15
CA HIS A 444 7.29 -19.76 -24.00
C HIS A 444 7.97 -18.97 -22.87
N LEU A 445 8.91 -19.62 -22.20
CA LEU A 445 9.75 -18.98 -21.18
C LEU A 445 10.71 -17.98 -21.83
N SER A 446 10.95 -16.87 -21.15
CA SER A 446 11.93 -15.84 -21.56
C SER A 446 13.35 -16.42 -21.64
N VAL A 447 14.05 -16.34 -22.78
CA VAL A 447 15.43 -16.87 -22.87
C VAL A 447 16.44 -15.85 -22.33
N ALA A 448 17.23 -16.25 -21.33
CA ALA A 448 18.34 -15.44 -20.83
C ALA A 448 19.58 -15.54 -21.74
N ASN A 449 20.35 -14.46 -21.81
CA ASN A 449 21.69 -14.49 -22.38
C ASN A 449 22.64 -15.30 -21.48
N VAL A 450 23.58 -16.00 -22.09
CA VAL A 450 24.69 -16.60 -21.35
C VAL A 450 25.74 -15.51 -21.13
N ILE A 451 25.84 -15.02 -19.89
CA ILE A 451 26.87 -14.05 -19.50
C ILE A 451 28.11 -14.77 -18.94
N PRO A 452 29.34 -14.27 -19.20
CA PRO A 452 30.54 -14.79 -18.58
C PRO A 452 30.54 -14.53 -17.05
N PRO A 453 31.36 -15.27 -16.27
CA PRO A 453 31.53 -15.00 -14.85
C PRO A 453 31.97 -13.56 -14.58
N ILE A 454 31.38 -12.93 -13.57
CA ILE A 454 31.64 -11.54 -13.17
C ILE A 454 32.75 -11.54 -12.12
N GLU A 455 33.86 -10.87 -12.40
CA GLU A 455 35.00 -10.79 -11.48
C GLU A 455 34.85 -9.58 -10.54
N ILE A 456 34.87 -9.82 -9.23
CA ILE A 456 34.78 -8.78 -8.20
C ILE A 456 36.07 -8.78 -7.39
N CYS A 457 36.64 -7.60 -7.17
CA CYS A 457 37.94 -7.41 -6.53
C CYS A 457 37.81 -6.76 -5.16
N ASP A 458 38.32 -7.44 -4.13
CA ASP A 458 38.61 -6.84 -2.82
C ASP A 458 39.88 -6.00 -2.89
N GLU A 459 39.71 -4.69 -3.01
CA GLU A 459 40.80 -3.71 -3.14
C GLU A 459 41.28 -3.16 -1.80
N ASN A 460 40.57 -3.43 -0.70
CA ASN A 460 40.87 -2.90 0.64
C ASN A 460 41.36 -3.97 1.64
N LEU A 461 41.36 -5.24 1.23
CA LEU A 461 41.69 -6.43 2.02
C LEU A 461 40.76 -6.65 3.23
N SER A 462 39.49 -6.24 3.11
CA SER A 462 38.45 -6.49 4.11
C SER A 462 38.04 -7.98 4.16
N ASN A 463 38.30 -8.72 3.08
CA ASN A 463 37.81 -10.08 2.80
C ASN A 463 36.31 -10.14 2.49
N ASP A 464 35.69 -9.01 2.15
CA ASP A 464 34.35 -8.96 1.60
C ASP A 464 34.20 -7.82 0.58
N GLU A 465 33.21 -7.94 -0.30
CA GLU A 465 32.82 -6.85 -1.19
C GLU A 465 31.31 -6.76 -1.34
N GLU A 466 30.81 -5.53 -1.39
CA GLU A 466 29.40 -5.25 -1.65
C GLU A 466 29.14 -5.24 -3.15
N ILE A 467 28.13 -5.99 -3.59
CA ILE A 467 27.66 -6.03 -4.97
C ILE A 467 26.18 -5.66 -5.04
N VAL A 468 25.78 -5.04 -6.16
CA VAL A 468 24.38 -4.70 -6.44
C VAL A 468 23.92 -5.55 -7.62
N LEU A 469 23.07 -6.54 -7.35
CA LEU A 469 22.67 -7.54 -8.36
C LEU A 469 21.91 -6.96 -9.56
N SER A 470 21.24 -5.80 -9.39
CA SER A 470 20.54 -5.13 -10.49
C SER A 470 21.45 -4.63 -11.60
N ASP A 471 22.71 -4.33 -11.28
CA ASP A 471 23.64 -3.73 -12.22
C ASP A 471 24.04 -4.70 -13.35
N TYR A 472 23.75 -6.00 -13.17
CA TYR A 472 24.12 -7.07 -14.10
C TYR A 472 22.93 -7.65 -14.86
N VAL A 473 21.71 -7.19 -14.61
CA VAL A 473 20.50 -7.78 -15.21
C VAL A 473 20.35 -7.38 -16.67
N ASP A 474 20.74 -6.17 -17.06
CA ASP A 474 20.61 -5.70 -18.45
C ASP A 474 21.50 -6.50 -19.43
N ASP A 475 22.63 -7.02 -18.97
CA ASP A 475 23.49 -7.93 -19.75
C ASP A 475 22.85 -9.32 -19.90
N LEU A 476 22.09 -9.73 -18.89
CA LEU A 476 21.40 -11.03 -18.82
C LEU A 476 20.14 -11.05 -19.71
N VAL A 477 19.35 -10.00 -19.71
CA VAL A 477 18.05 -9.94 -20.40
C VAL A 477 17.66 -8.51 -20.76
N THR A 478 17.04 -8.34 -21.93
CA THR A 478 16.50 -7.05 -22.39
C THR A 478 14.97 -7.03 -22.36
N ASN A 479 14.36 -5.84 -22.38
CA ASN A 479 12.90 -5.62 -22.38
C ASN A 479 12.17 -6.21 -21.16
N LEU A 480 12.72 -5.96 -19.97
CA LEU A 480 12.13 -6.37 -18.69
C LEU A 480 10.74 -5.75 -18.48
N GLU A 481 9.82 -6.58 -18.02
CA GLU A 481 8.50 -6.20 -17.50
C GLU A 481 8.55 -6.28 -15.96
N GLY A 482 8.40 -5.13 -15.29
CA GLY A 482 8.51 -5.06 -13.84
C GLY A 482 9.95 -5.15 -13.32
N SER A 483 10.09 -5.41 -12.02
CA SER A 483 11.40 -5.50 -11.36
C SER A 483 11.79 -6.96 -11.12
N PRO A 484 13.03 -7.36 -11.45
CA PRO A 484 13.52 -8.71 -11.17
C PRO A 484 13.64 -8.97 -9.67
N THR A 485 13.57 -10.25 -9.28
CA THR A 485 13.80 -10.71 -7.91
C THR A 485 15.02 -11.64 -7.84
N TYR A 486 15.64 -11.70 -6.66
CA TYR A 486 16.94 -12.34 -6.47
C TYR A 486 16.86 -13.45 -5.42
N TYR A 487 17.67 -14.50 -5.61
CA TYR A 487 17.66 -15.71 -4.80
C TYR A 487 19.05 -16.33 -4.67
N LEU A 488 19.28 -17.10 -3.62
CA LEU A 488 20.55 -17.82 -3.39
C LEU A 488 20.69 -19.11 -4.19
N ASN A 489 19.58 -19.69 -4.66
CA ASN A 489 19.57 -20.95 -5.40
C ASN A 489 18.42 -21.00 -6.41
N GLU A 490 18.55 -21.90 -7.39
CA GLU A 490 17.59 -22.06 -8.48
C GLU A 490 16.19 -22.46 -8.01
N ILE A 491 16.11 -23.36 -7.02
CA ILE A 491 14.83 -23.90 -6.54
C ILE A 491 13.99 -22.78 -5.91
N ASP A 492 14.61 -21.94 -5.09
CA ASP A 492 13.96 -20.78 -4.48
C ASP A 492 13.52 -19.76 -5.54
N ALA A 493 14.35 -19.54 -6.58
CA ALA A 493 14.00 -18.69 -7.71
C ALA A 493 12.79 -19.22 -8.50
N LYS A 494 12.77 -20.52 -8.80
CA LYS A 494 11.66 -21.20 -9.50
C LYS A 494 10.36 -21.20 -8.69
N ASN A 495 10.44 -21.33 -7.37
CA ASN A 495 9.27 -21.39 -6.49
C ASN A 495 8.88 -20.06 -5.84
N LYS A 496 9.57 -18.95 -6.17
CA LYS A 496 9.39 -17.61 -5.55
C LYS A 496 9.50 -17.63 -4.01
N LYS A 497 10.44 -18.39 -3.46
CA LYS A 497 10.66 -18.51 -2.00
C LYS A 497 11.96 -17.83 -1.57
N ASN A 498 12.03 -17.36 -0.32
CA ASN A 498 13.26 -16.84 0.30
C ASN A 498 14.01 -15.79 -0.56
N ASN A 499 13.28 -14.77 -1.03
CA ASN A 499 13.91 -13.69 -1.80
C ASN A 499 14.98 -12.98 -0.96
N ILE A 500 16.06 -12.57 -1.62
CA ILE A 500 17.14 -11.78 -1.01
C ILE A 500 17.10 -10.34 -1.53
N ASN A 501 17.75 -9.44 -0.78
CA ASN A 501 17.90 -8.04 -1.19
C ASN A 501 18.81 -7.91 -2.42
N THR A 502 18.62 -6.84 -3.20
CA THR A 502 19.45 -6.57 -4.37
C THR A 502 20.93 -6.33 -4.03
N THR A 503 21.21 -5.69 -2.89
CA THR A 503 22.57 -5.51 -2.38
C THR A 503 22.99 -6.74 -1.58
N GLN A 504 24.12 -7.34 -1.94
CA GLN A 504 24.68 -8.52 -1.32
C GLN A 504 26.15 -8.31 -0.96
N ILE A 505 26.64 -9.04 0.04
CA ILE A 505 28.05 -9.07 0.41
C ILE A 505 28.60 -10.45 0.03
N ILE A 506 29.70 -10.48 -0.71
CA ILE A 506 30.39 -11.72 -1.10
C ILE A 506 31.80 -11.77 -0.49
N ASN A 507 32.25 -12.96 -0.11
CA ASN A 507 33.60 -13.24 0.41
C ASN A 507 34.26 -14.49 -0.23
N SER A 508 33.58 -15.08 -1.21
CA SER A 508 34.01 -16.21 -2.01
C SER A 508 33.24 -16.21 -3.34
N ASP A 509 33.63 -17.07 -4.28
CA ASP A 509 32.83 -17.32 -5.48
C ASP A 509 31.39 -17.66 -5.09
N GLN A 510 30.44 -17.00 -5.71
CA GLN A 510 29.03 -17.09 -5.35
C GLN A 510 28.16 -16.99 -6.60
N THR A 511 27.17 -17.86 -6.70
CA THR A 511 26.13 -17.75 -7.72
C THR A 511 24.85 -17.27 -7.07
N PHE A 512 24.24 -16.25 -7.66
CA PHE A 512 22.89 -15.81 -7.36
C PHE A 512 21.97 -16.16 -8.52
N TRP A 513 20.68 -16.26 -8.25
CA TRP A 513 19.66 -16.54 -9.26
C TRP A 513 18.73 -15.35 -9.38
N VAL A 514 18.51 -14.90 -10.60
CA VAL A 514 17.59 -13.82 -10.94
C VAL A 514 16.33 -14.45 -11.52
N ARG A 515 15.16 -14.10 -10.99
CA ARG A 515 13.88 -14.32 -11.65
C ARG A 515 13.43 -13.03 -12.31
N PHE A 516 13.05 -13.11 -13.57
CA PHE A 516 12.71 -11.95 -14.40
C PHE A 516 11.57 -12.28 -15.35
N LYS A 517 10.91 -11.23 -15.87
CA LYS A 517 9.85 -11.33 -16.88
C LYS A 517 10.20 -10.42 -18.05
N GLN A 518 10.05 -10.92 -19.28
CA GLN A 518 10.09 -10.07 -20.47
C GLN A 518 8.67 -9.72 -20.92
N ASN A 519 8.50 -8.55 -21.51
CA ASN A 519 7.19 -8.08 -21.96
C ASN A 519 6.52 -9.08 -22.93
N GLY A 520 5.36 -9.63 -22.52
CA GLY A 520 4.58 -10.59 -23.30
C GLY A 520 5.00 -12.06 -23.19
N LEU A 521 6.04 -12.38 -22.42
CA LEU A 521 6.55 -13.74 -22.21
C LEU A 521 6.36 -14.17 -20.75
N CYS A 522 6.43 -15.49 -20.50
CA CYS A 522 6.45 -16.01 -19.15
C CYS A 522 7.75 -15.66 -18.43
N GLU A 523 7.66 -15.63 -17.10
CA GLU A 523 8.84 -15.46 -16.24
C GLU A 523 9.86 -16.56 -16.49
N ASN A 524 11.13 -16.27 -16.26
CA ASN A 524 12.18 -17.28 -16.25
C ASN A 524 13.21 -16.96 -15.15
N VAL A 525 14.12 -17.89 -14.91
CA VAL A 525 15.25 -17.75 -13.99
C VAL A 525 16.57 -17.91 -14.71
N ALA A 526 17.59 -17.19 -14.28
CA ALA A 526 18.95 -17.40 -14.76
C ALA A 526 20.01 -17.06 -13.70
N PRO A 527 21.20 -17.70 -13.77
CA PRO A 527 22.26 -17.50 -12.80
C PRO A 527 23.11 -16.26 -13.12
N LEU A 528 23.52 -15.55 -12.07
CA LEU A 528 24.62 -14.59 -12.06
C LEU A 528 25.77 -15.21 -11.26
N HIS A 529 26.88 -15.52 -11.94
CA HIS A 529 28.04 -16.15 -11.32
C HIS A 529 29.13 -15.12 -11.04
N PHE A 530 29.48 -14.93 -9.77
CA PHE A 530 30.51 -14.00 -9.31
C PHE A 530 31.74 -14.78 -8.87
N ILE A 531 32.91 -14.31 -9.31
CA ILE A 531 34.22 -14.79 -8.90
C ILE A 531 34.82 -13.75 -7.96
N PHE A 532 35.02 -14.12 -6.70
CA PHE A 532 35.60 -13.22 -5.70
C PHE A 532 37.12 -13.32 -5.75
N LYS A 533 37.77 -12.18 -5.95
CA LYS A 533 39.21 -12.07 -6.06
C LYS A 533 39.74 -11.07 -5.06
N GLN A 534 40.95 -11.31 -4.58
CA GLN A 534 41.64 -10.42 -3.67
C GLN A 534 43.08 -10.21 -4.18
N SER A 535 43.59 -8.98 -4.02
CA SER A 535 45.02 -8.72 -4.19
C SER A 535 45.80 -9.16 -2.95
N GLY A 536 46.99 -8.62 -2.72
CA GLY A 536 47.79 -8.92 -1.53
C GLY A 536 48.56 -7.72 -0.99
N LYS A 537 48.92 -7.82 0.28
CA LYS A 537 49.84 -6.89 0.95
C LYS A 537 51.27 -7.42 0.87
N SER A 538 52.23 -6.55 0.56
CA SER A 538 53.64 -6.89 0.66
C SER A 538 54.06 -7.11 2.11
N SER A 539 54.62 -8.28 2.39
CA SER A 539 55.27 -8.60 3.66
C SER A 539 56.72 -8.09 3.74
N THR A 540 57.32 -7.75 2.60
CA THR A 540 58.66 -7.18 2.48
C THR A 540 58.66 -5.69 2.78
N LEU A 541 57.65 -4.96 2.30
CA LEU A 541 57.57 -3.52 2.45
C LEU A 541 57.22 -3.13 3.89
N LYS A 542 58.17 -2.46 4.56
CA LYS A 542 58.04 -1.99 5.94
C LYS A 542 58.62 -0.59 6.05
N ASP A 543 58.19 0.13 7.08
CA ASP A 543 58.74 1.44 7.40
C ASP A 543 60.26 1.34 7.64
N LEU A 544 61.01 2.32 7.15
CA LEU A 544 62.45 2.38 7.24
C LEU A 544 62.89 3.67 7.94
N THR A 545 63.83 3.55 8.88
CA THR A 545 64.47 4.71 9.51
C THR A 545 65.81 4.98 8.82
N ILE A 546 66.06 6.24 8.44
CA ILE A 546 67.31 6.67 7.80
C ILE A 546 67.92 7.89 8.47
N CYS A 547 69.23 8.04 8.30
CA CYS A 547 69.95 9.21 8.80
C CYS A 547 69.53 10.50 8.12
N LYS A 548 69.62 11.60 8.87
CA LYS A 548 69.33 12.94 8.37
C LYS A 548 70.06 13.25 7.06
N GLY A 549 69.29 13.69 6.06
CA GLY A 549 69.81 14.09 4.74
C GLY A 549 70.23 12.95 3.83
N THR A 550 69.99 11.68 4.20
CA THR A 550 70.23 10.54 3.30
C THR A 550 68.95 10.09 2.60
N THR A 551 69.08 9.11 1.71
CA THR A 551 67.97 8.48 0.99
C THR A 551 68.07 6.96 1.09
N THR A 552 66.96 6.25 0.89
CA THR A 552 66.92 4.78 0.90
C THR A 552 66.35 4.19 -0.39
N THR A 553 66.26 2.87 -0.42
CA THR A 553 65.50 2.08 -1.39
C THR A 553 64.28 1.50 -0.71
N LEU A 554 63.09 1.71 -1.28
CA LEU A 554 61.89 0.98 -0.89
C LEU A 554 61.69 -0.19 -1.86
N ASP A 555 61.49 -1.39 -1.33
CA ASP A 555 61.28 -2.60 -2.11
C ASP A 555 59.98 -3.28 -1.67
N ALA A 556 59.03 -3.37 -2.61
CA ALA A 556 57.75 -4.03 -2.37
C ALA A 556 57.85 -5.56 -2.37
N GLY A 557 59.03 -6.14 -2.65
CA GLY A 557 59.26 -7.57 -2.65
C GLY A 557 58.58 -8.31 -3.81
N PRO A 558 58.97 -9.56 -4.07
CA PRO A 558 58.38 -10.39 -5.12
C PRO A 558 56.97 -10.87 -4.72
N GLY A 559 56.21 -11.39 -5.70
CA GLY A 559 54.90 -12.04 -5.45
C GLY A 559 53.70 -11.32 -6.07
N PHE A 560 53.90 -10.14 -6.65
CA PHE A 560 52.87 -9.39 -7.37
C PHE A 560 53.11 -9.45 -8.88
N LYS A 561 52.03 -9.37 -9.67
CA LYS A 561 52.09 -9.32 -11.14
C LYS A 561 52.46 -7.94 -11.64
N THR A 562 52.03 -6.89 -10.94
CA THR A 562 52.33 -5.49 -11.30
C THR A 562 52.59 -4.67 -10.04
N TYR A 563 53.39 -3.62 -10.22
CA TYR A 563 53.75 -2.63 -9.21
C TYR A 563 53.52 -1.25 -9.82
N GLU A 564 53.04 -0.29 -9.03
CA GLU A 564 53.00 1.12 -9.42
C GLU A 564 53.16 2.01 -8.18
N TRP A 565 54.30 2.69 -8.10
CA TRP A 565 54.59 3.66 -7.04
C TRP A 565 53.87 4.97 -7.34
N LEU A 566 52.87 5.33 -6.53
CA LEU A 566 51.99 6.48 -6.81
C LEU A 566 52.71 7.83 -6.73
N HIS A 567 53.89 7.86 -6.11
CA HIS A 567 54.71 9.07 -6.02
C HIS A 567 55.24 9.54 -7.39
N ASN A 568 55.59 8.60 -8.27
CA ASN A 568 56.27 8.89 -9.54
C ASN A 568 55.78 8.06 -10.74
N GLY A 569 54.83 7.14 -10.53
CA GLY A 569 54.34 6.20 -11.53
C GLY A 569 55.33 5.09 -11.90
N ASP A 570 56.38 4.87 -11.10
CA ASP A 570 57.37 3.82 -11.37
C ASP A 570 56.74 2.42 -11.24
N LYS A 571 57.01 1.54 -12.20
CA LYS A 571 56.43 0.19 -12.28
C LYS A 571 57.38 -0.93 -11.86
N ASN A 572 58.55 -0.58 -11.36
CA ASN A 572 59.52 -1.53 -10.82
C ASN A 572 59.12 -1.99 -9.41
N GLN A 573 59.60 -3.18 -9.03
CA GLN A 573 59.41 -3.75 -7.70
C GLN A 573 59.95 -2.82 -6.59
N SER A 574 61.02 -2.09 -6.88
CA SER A 574 61.67 -1.17 -5.96
C SER A 574 61.94 0.20 -6.57
N ILE A 575 61.99 1.22 -5.72
CA ILE A 575 62.40 2.59 -6.05
C ILE A 575 63.59 2.99 -5.19
N THR A 576 64.54 3.73 -5.76
CA THR A 576 65.78 4.17 -5.11
C THR A 576 65.78 5.68 -4.91
N ASN A 577 66.74 6.20 -4.13
CA ASN A 577 66.89 7.62 -3.82
C ASN A 577 65.65 8.22 -3.14
N VAL A 578 65.01 7.45 -2.27
CA VAL A 578 63.79 7.82 -1.55
C VAL A 578 64.14 8.63 -0.30
N PRO A 579 63.80 9.93 -0.21
CA PRO A 579 63.98 10.72 1.00
C PRO A 579 62.89 10.40 2.05
N VAL A 580 63.02 11.00 3.24
CA VAL A 580 62.01 10.97 4.32
C VAL A 580 60.64 11.39 3.78
N GLY A 581 59.61 10.62 4.09
CA GLY A 581 58.25 10.86 3.60
C GLY A 581 57.34 9.63 3.68
N THR A 582 56.09 9.80 3.25
CA THR A 582 55.09 8.73 3.13
C THR A 582 54.90 8.38 1.66
N TYR A 583 54.95 7.09 1.34
CA TYR A 583 54.88 6.56 -0.01
C TYR A 583 53.78 5.51 -0.12
N TYR A 584 53.26 5.35 -1.33
CA TYR A 584 52.22 4.39 -1.65
C TYR A 584 52.63 3.57 -2.87
N VAL A 585 52.43 2.25 -2.79
CA VAL A 585 52.59 1.35 -3.93
C VAL A 585 51.29 0.60 -4.18
N LYS A 586 50.81 0.66 -5.42
CA LYS A 586 49.70 -0.13 -5.92
C LYS A 586 50.22 -1.49 -6.40
N LEU A 587 49.77 -2.56 -5.75
CA LEU A 587 50.22 -3.93 -5.94
C LEU A 587 49.13 -4.74 -6.64
N GLY A 588 49.43 -5.26 -7.83
CA GLY A 588 48.48 -6.07 -8.59
C GLY A 588 48.71 -7.57 -8.43
N LEU A 589 47.69 -8.32 -8.01
CA LEU A 589 47.71 -9.78 -7.90
C LEU A 589 46.33 -10.34 -8.29
N ASN A 590 46.31 -11.46 -9.02
CA ASN A 590 45.11 -12.15 -9.50
C ASN A 590 44.11 -11.30 -10.32
N GLY A 591 44.53 -10.14 -10.84
CA GLY A 591 43.68 -9.20 -11.57
C GLY A 591 43.13 -8.04 -10.73
N CYS A 592 43.35 -8.08 -9.40
CA CYS A 592 42.96 -7.03 -8.47
C CYS A 592 44.16 -6.21 -8.01
N PHE A 593 43.89 -5.05 -7.41
CA PHE A 593 44.92 -4.13 -6.92
C PHE A 593 44.73 -3.80 -5.44
N TYR A 594 45.82 -3.65 -4.70
CA TYR A 594 45.84 -3.16 -3.32
C TYR A 594 46.87 -2.04 -3.18
N THR A 595 46.50 -0.93 -2.53
CA THR A 595 47.43 0.18 -2.30
C THR A 595 47.99 0.12 -0.89
N GLN A 596 49.30 -0.13 -0.77
CA GLN A 596 49.99 -0.20 0.51
C GLN A 596 50.76 1.09 0.82
N GLU A 597 50.60 1.59 2.05
CA GLU A 597 51.39 2.69 2.61
C GLU A 597 52.71 2.20 3.21
N VAL A 598 53.77 3.01 3.08
CA VAL A 598 55.06 2.83 3.77
C VAL A 598 55.67 4.19 4.11
N LYS A 599 56.39 4.27 5.23
CA LYS A 599 57.05 5.50 5.70
C LYS A 599 58.57 5.37 5.73
N VAL A 600 59.24 6.41 5.24
CA VAL A 600 60.67 6.63 5.46
C VAL A 600 60.81 7.70 6.53
N ILE A 601 61.37 7.34 7.67
CA ILE A 601 61.41 8.14 8.90
C ILE A 601 62.85 8.63 9.14
N GLU A 602 63.01 9.88 9.59
CA GLU A 602 64.32 10.41 9.97
C GLU A 602 64.74 9.88 11.35
N ALA A 603 65.99 9.39 11.46
CA ALA A 603 66.57 8.95 12.73
C ALA A 603 66.81 10.14 13.66
N GLU A 604 66.46 10.00 14.95
CA GLU A 604 66.80 10.99 15.96
C GLU A 604 68.29 10.92 16.34
N ASP A 605 68.94 12.07 16.54
CA ASP A 605 70.31 12.12 17.04
C ASP A 605 70.35 11.84 18.56
N PRO A 606 71.37 11.11 19.08
CA PRO A 606 71.54 10.98 20.51
C PRO A 606 71.87 12.33 21.17
N THR A 607 71.79 12.40 22.49
CA THR A 607 72.17 13.60 23.26
C THR A 607 73.10 13.22 24.42
N ILE A 608 74.31 13.80 24.46
CA ILE A 608 75.26 13.64 25.57
C ILE A 608 74.79 14.49 26.76
N GLN A 609 74.19 13.87 27.77
CA GLN A 609 73.69 14.54 28.97
C GLN A 609 74.82 15.03 29.87
N SER A 610 75.77 14.16 30.21
CA SER A 610 76.88 14.49 31.11
C SER A 610 78.15 13.70 30.79
N ILE A 611 79.28 14.29 31.17
CA ILE A 611 80.62 13.68 31.15
C ILE A 611 81.11 13.74 32.60
N GLU A 612 81.18 12.60 33.26
CA GLU A 612 81.56 12.46 34.66
C GLU A 612 83.04 12.05 34.77
N ILE A 613 83.84 12.82 35.50
CA ILE A 613 85.28 12.64 35.60
C ILE A 613 85.67 12.27 37.05
N GLN A 614 86.38 11.16 37.22
CA GLN A 614 86.94 10.71 38.51
C GLN A 614 88.38 10.24 38.33
N GLY A 615 89.35 11.05 38.73
CA GLY A 615 90.77 10.78 38.49
C GLY A 615 91.07 10.72 36.98
N SER A 616 91.60 9.59 36.49
CA SER A 616 91.82 9.33 35.06
C SER A 616 90.69 8.51 34.40
N THR A 617 89.55 8.38 35.07
CA THR A 617 88.37 7.66 34.57
C THR A 617 87.28 8.64 34.15
N VAL A 618 86.75 8.46 32.93
CA VAL A 618 85.70 9.30 32.33
C VAL A 618 84.49 8.43 31.99
N THR A 619 83.30 8.83 32.46
CA THR A 619 82.03 8.12 32.22
C THR A 619 81.05 9.03 31.45
N ILE A 620 80.47 8.52 30.38
CA ILE A 620 79.58 9.28 29.47
C ILE A 620 78.12 8.89 29.71
N LYS A 621 77.22 9.86 29.89
CA LYS A 621 75.77 9.63 30.00
C LYS A 621 75.06 10.19 28.77
N VAL A 622 74.24 9.36 28.11
CA VAL A 622 73.56 9.67 26.84
C VAL A 622 72.09 9.29 26.92
N THR A 623 71.23 10.10 26.30
CA THR A 623 69.78 9.82 26.13
C THR A 623 69.30 10.19 24.73
N GLY A 624 68.12 9.69 24.34
CA GLY A 624 67.52 9.92 23.01
C GLY A 624 68.16 9.06 21.92
N SER A 625 67.49 8.86 20.77
CA SER A 625 67.90 7.93 19.70
C SER A 625 67.85 6.44 20.07
N THR A 626 68.22 5.57 19.12
CA THR A 626 68.09 4.11 19.22
C THR A 626 69.29 3.47 19.90
N LEU A 627 69.04 2.64 20.92
CA LEU A 627 70.05 1.83 21.62
C LEU A 627 70.50 0.61 20.78
N PRO A 628 71.74 0.09 20.96
CA PRO A 628 72.79 0.55 21.88
C PRO A 628 73.62 1.72 21.33
N TYR A 629 74.22 2.49 22.24
CA TYR A 629 75.23 3.49 21.89
C TYR A 629 76.63 2.89 21.86
N LEU A 630 77.47 3.41 20.97
CA LEU A 630 78.90 3.21 20.94
C LEU A 630 79.61 4.53 21.23
N TYR A 631 80.71 4.44 21.96
CA TYR A 631 81.48 5.58 22.47
C TYR A 631 82.90 5.53 21.92
N SER A 632 83.45 6.67 21.51
CA SER A 632 84.84 6.79 21.07
C SER A 632 85.49 8.01 21.72
N LEU A 633 86.69 7.83 22.25
CA LEU A 633 87.53 8.90 22.80
C LEU A 633 88.61 9.26 21.78
N ASP A 634 88.75 10.55 21.47
CA ASP A 634 89.78 11.13 20.60
C ASP A 634 89.90 10.46 19.23
N ASN A 635 88.76 10.15 18.61
CA ASN A 635 88.67 9.43 17.34
C ASN A 635 89.27 8.01 17.39
N GLY A 636 89.40 7.42 18.58
CA GLY A 636 89.77 6.03 18.76
C GLY A 636 88.68 5.05 18.34
N THR A 637 88.93 3.75 18.52
CA THR A 637 87.95 2.70 18.22
C THR A 637 86.70 2.86 19.08
N PHE A 638 85.53 2.76 18.44
CA PHE A 638 84.26 2.75 19.15
C PHE A 638 84.13 1.50 20.04
N GLN A 639 83.70 1.71 21.28
CA GLN A 639 83.44 0.68 22.28
C GLN A 639 82.01 0.79 22.82
N SER A 640 81.46 -0.32 23.33
CA SER A 640 80.12 -0.33 23.95
C SER A 640 80.13 0.21 25.38
N SER A 641 81.27 0.14 26.07
CA SER A 641 81.45 0.71 27.40
C SER A 641 81.44 2.23 27.30
N ASN A 642 80.62 2.88 28.13
CA ASN A 642 80.60 4.33 28.29
C ASN A 642 81.69 4.84 29.25
N ILE A 643 82.59 3.95 29.71
CA ILE A 643 83.68 4.25 30.65
C ILE A 643 85.03 4.13 29.94
N PHE A 644 85.85 5.18 30.05
CA PHE A 644 87.24 5.23 29.60
C PHE A 644 88.16 5.37 30.80
N THR A 645 89.22 4.57 30.89
CA THR A 645 90.20 4.60 31.99
C THR A 645 91.58 5.02 31.46
N ASN A 646 92.45 5.49 32.37
CA ASN A 646 93.79 5.97 32.02
C ASN A 646 93.80 7.10 30.97
N VAL A 647 92.74 7.92 30.96
CA VAL A 647 92.68 9.11 30.10
C VAL A 647 93.80 10.05 30.51
N THR A 648 94.59 10.51 29.54
CA THR A 648 95.72 11.42 29.78
C THR A 648 95.22 12.81 30.16
N LEU A 649 96.13 13.66 30.63
CA LEU A 649 95.81 15.06 30.92
C LEU A 649 95.73 15.84 29.60
N GLY A 650 94.80 16.80 29.51
CA GLY A 650 94.60 17.62 28.31
C GLY A 650 93.15 17.71 27.85
N THR A 651 92.94 18.21 26.64
CA THR A 651 91.63 18.29 26.00
C THR A 651 91.37 17.04 25.17
N HIS A 652 90.16 16.51 25.30
CA HIS A 652 89.68 15.29 24.68
C HIS A 652 88.33 15.52 24.01
N THR A 653 88.03 14.70 23.00
CA THR A 653 86.73 14.68 22.33
C THR A 653 86.06 13.34 22.56
N ILE A 654 84.86 13.35 23.14
CA ILE A 654 84.00 12.17 23.14
C ILE A 654 83.07 12.20 21.93
N SER A 655 82.98 11.08 21.22
CA SER A 655 82.01 10.86 20.15
C SER A 655 81.06 9.73 20.51
N VAL A 656 79.77 9.90 20.23
CA VAL A 656 78.71 8.93 20.53
C VAL A 656 77.93 8.61 19.26
N LYS A 657 77.72 7.32 19.02
CA LYS A 657 77.01 6.79 17.86
C LYS A 657 75.88 5.87 18.30
N SER A 658 74.67 6.03 17.76
CA SER A 658 73.52 5.17 18.04
C SER A 658 73.46 3.93 17.13
N ALA A 659 72.51 3.03 17.40
CA ALA A 659 72.30 1.83 16.60
C ALA A 659 71.83 2.11 15.17
N ASP A 660 71.23 3.28 14.93
CA ASP A 660 70.85 3.75 13.59
C ASP A 660 72.08 4.00 12.68
N ASN A 661 73.28 3.91 13.26
CA ASN A 661 74.56 3.94 12.55
C ASN A 661 74.83 5.27 11.82
N CYS A 662 74.11 6.32 12.18
CA CYS A 662 74.28 7.69 11.68
C CYS A 662 75.61 8.31 12.12
N LEU A 663 75.90 9.51 11.59
CA LEU A 663 77.11 10.24 11.95
C LEU A 663 77.15 10.45 13.47
N PRO A 664 78.30 10.22 14.14
CA PRO A 664 78.38 10.39 15.57
C PRO A 664 78.24 11.86 15.95
N ILE A 665 77.60 12.11 17.09
CA ILE A 665 77.66 13.40 17.75
C ILE A 665 78.95 13.48 18.58
N SER A 666 79.54 14.67 18.69
CA SER A 666 80.80 14.85 19.45
C SER A 666 80.69 15.99 20.46
N LYS A 667 81.39 15.85 21.59
CA LYS A 667 81.50 16.88 22.63
C LYS A 667 82.92 16.89 23.20
N GLU A 668 83.48 18.08 23.40
CA GLU A 668 84.82 18.24 23.99
C GLU A 668 84.76 18.32 25.52
N PHE A 669 85.79 17.79 26.18
CA PHE A 669 86.02 17.91 27.63
C PHE A 669 87.53 17.94 27.94
N SER A 670 87.93 18.46 29.10
CA SER A 670 89.34 18.47 29.51
C SER A 670 89.57 17.79 30.85
N LEU A 671 90.69 17.06 30.92
CA LEU A 671 91.20 16.44 32.13
C LEU A 671 92.36 17.29 32.68
N ILE A 672 92.11 18.02 33.76
CA ILE A 672 93.09 18.89 34.42
C ILE A 672 93.72 18.18 35.62
N LYS A 673 95.05 18.27 35.76
CA LYS A 673 95.77 17.61 36.86
C LYS A 673 95.50 18.32 38.18
N LEU A 674 94.64 17.75 39.00
CA LEU A 674 94.42 18.25 40.35
C LEU A 674 95.51 17.69 41.29
N ILE A 675 96.25 18.57 41.95
CA ILE A 675 97.20 18.21 43.00
C ILE A 675 96.77 18.86 44.32
N ASN A 676 96.93 18.15 45.42
CA ASN A 676 96.55 18.58 46.77
C ASN A 676 97.78 18.82 47.67
N PHE A 677 98.97 18.96 47.07
CA PHE A 677 100.20 19.23 47.81
C PHE A 677 101.15 20.10 46.98
N ILE A 678 101.69 21.16 47.61
CA ILE A 678 102.83 21.93 47.09
C ILE A 678 103.92 22.09 48.15
N SER A 679 105.17 22.03 47.72
CA SER A 679 106.38 22.27 48.53
C SER A 679 107.31 23.21 47.77
N PRO A 680 107.11 24.54 47.85
CA PRO A 680 107.91 25.53 47.13
C PRO A 680 109.36 25.63 47.67
N ASN A 681 110.17 24.60 47.43
CA ASN A 681 111.55 24.45 47.89
C ASN A 681 112.59 24.62 46.76
N GLY A 682 112.13 24.80 45.53
CA GLY A 682 112.97 25.01 44.34
C GLY A 682 113.61 23.74 43.79
N ASP A 683 113.10 22.55 44.14
CA ASP A 683 113.61 21.27 43.63
C ASP A 683 113.00 20.84 42.27
N GLY A 684 112.12 21.67 41.72
CA GLY A 684 111.40 21.45 40.47
C GLY A 684 110.16 20.56 40.61
N LYS A 685 109.81 20.10 41.82
CA LYS A 685 108.69 19.19 42.08
C LYS A 685 107.67 19.84 43.02
N ASN A 686 106.45 19.99 42.53
CA ASN A 686 105.33 20.59 43.27
C ASN A 686 105.68 21.97 43.87
N ASP A 687 106.55 22.73 43.20
CA ASP A 687 106.92 24.08 43.62
C ASP A 687 105.77 25.09 43.45
N VAL A 688 104.89 24.82 42.48
CA VAL A 688 103.74 25.65 42.15
C VAL A 688 102.50 24.78 41.94
N LEU A 689 101.34 25.36 42.27
CA LEU A 689 100.04 24.86 41.82
C LEU A 689 99.78 25.46 40.44
N ASP A 690 99.94 24.66 39.38
CA ASP A 690 99.86 25.11 37.98
C ASP A 690 98.54 24.68 37.32
N TYR A 691 97.68 25.66 37.05
CA TYR A 691 96.47 25.50 36.26
C TYR A 691 96.45 26.39 35.01
N SER A 692 97.61 26.58 34.39
CA SER A 692 97.79 27.38 33.18
C SER A 692 96.92 26.93 32.00
N GLN A 693 96.47 25.67 31.99
CA GLN A 693 95.48 25.15 31.04
C GLN A 693 94.13 25.90 31.09
N LEU A 694 93.81 26.59 32.19
CA LEU A 694 92.60 27.41 32.30
C LEU A 694 92.61 28.61 31.35
N LYS A 695 93.78 29.02 30.83
CA LYS A 695 93.90 30.12 29.85
C LYS A 695 93.12 29.87 28.56
N SER A 696 93.01 28.62 28.13
CA SER A 696 92.29 28.27 26.89
C SER A 696 90.80 27.99 27.13
N LYS A 697 90.29 28.24 28.34
CA LYS A 697 88.91 27.94 28.73
C LYS A 697 88.05 29.19 28.82
N ILE A 698 86.73 29.02 28.72
CA ILE A 698 85.76 30.10 28.85
C ILE A 698 85.41 30.28 30.34
N ASN A 699 85.38 31.54 30.79
CA ASN A 699 85.08 31.94 32.17
C ASN A 699 85.85 31.16 33.25
N PRO A 700 87.19 31.02 33.14
CA PRO A 700 87.96 30.28 34.12
C PRO A 700 87.97 31.00 35.46
N LYS A 701 87.92 30.22 36.54
CA LYS A 701 88.05 30.68 37.92
C LYS A 701 89.04 29.77 38.61
N PHE A 702 90.00 30.37 39.30
CA PHE A 702 90.92 29.64 40.16
C PHE A 702 91.18 30.53 41.38
N ILE A 703 90.77 30.07 42.55
CA ILE A 703 90.81 30.88 43.77
C ILE A 703 91.29 30.02 44.93
N ILE A 704 92.10 30.60 45.83
CA ILE A 704 92.62 29.92 47.03
C ILE A 704 92.30 30.71 48.29
N TYR A 705 91.82 30.00 49.32
CA TYR A 705 91.45 30.52 50.63
C TYR A 705 92.27 29.84 51.74
N ASN A 706 92.47 30.52 52.87
CA ASN A 706 92.94 29.86 54.10
C ASN A 706 91.80 29.14 54.83
N ARG A 707 92.14 28.38 55.89
CA ARG A 707 91.18 27.69 56.78
C ARG A 707 90.12 28.57 57.44
N LYS A 708 90.29 29.89 57.45
CA LYS A 708 89.32 30.86 57.98
C LYS A 708 88.46 31.50 56.88
N GLY A 709 88.53 31.02 55.64
CA GLY A 709 87.81 31.55 54.49
C GLY A 709 88.37 32.86 53.93
N LYS A 710 89.56 33.31 54.36
CA LYS A 710 90.19 34.52 53.80
C LYS A 710 90.79 34.19 52.43
N LEU A 711 90.40 34.95 51.41
CA LEU A 711 90.98 34.91 50.07
C LEU A 711 92.48 35.22 50.11
N LEU A 712 93.29 34.37 49.51
CA LEU A 712 94.75 34.52 49.45
C LEU A 712 95.27 34.68 48.02
N PHE A 713 94.65 34.02 47.05
CA PHE A 713 95.09 34.04 45.67
C PHE A 713 93.90 33.95 44.72
N THR A 714 93.99 34.70 43.62
CA THR A 714 93.09 34.59 42.48
C THR A 714 93.94 34.40 41.23
N GLY A 715 93.73 33.29 40.55
CA GLY A 715 94.32 33.00 39.25
C GLY A 715 93.80 33.97 38.19
N SER A 716 94.70 34.41 37.34
CA SER A 716 94.43 35.29 36.21
C SER A 716 95.44 35.01 35.11
N GLU A 717 95.20 35.53 33.90
CA GLU A 717 96.17 35.41 32.81
C GLU A 717 97.55 35.98 33.18
N ALA A 718 97.57 37.08 33.94
CA ALA A 718 98.78 37.78 34.37
C ALA A 718 99.69 36.94 35.27
N ASN A 719 99.10 36.08 36.12
CA ASN A 719 99.86 35.15 36.97
C ASN A 719 99.84 33.71 36.44
N ASN A 720 99.50 33.53 35.17
CA ASN A 720 99.44 32.25 34.49
C ASN A 720 98.54 31.19 35.16
N TYR A 721 97.58 31.61 36.00
CA TYR A 721 96.82 30.69 36.87
C TYR A 721 97.72 29.75 37.69
N THR A 722 98.89 30.24 38.08
CA THR A 722 99.87 29.52 38.91
C THR A 722 100.02 30.17 40.28
N TRP A 723 100.05 29.35 41.34
CA TRP A 723 100.29 29.82 42.71
C TRP A 723 101.54 29.17 43.30
N ASP A 724 102.47 29.98 43.81
CA ASP A 724 103.77 29.56 44.36
C ASP A 724 103.78 29.44 45.89
N GLY A 725 102.61 29.43 46.53
CA GLY A 725 102.49 29.37 47.99
C GLY A 725 102.83 30.69 48.70
N LYS A 726 102.92 31.82 47.99
CA LYS A 726 103.19 33.14 48.59
C LYS A 726 101.97 34.06 48.58
N LEU A 727 101.99 35.04 49.49
CA LEU A 727 101.09 36.19 49.50
C LEU A 727 101.94 37.46 49.55
N ASN A 728 101.80 38.34 48.55
CA ASN A 728 102.58 39.57 48.41
C ASN A 728 104.10 39.34 48.52
N GLY A 729 104.59 38.26 47.88
CA GLY A 729 106.01 37.87 47.88
C GLY A 729 106.51 37.19 49.16
N LYS A 730 105.67 37.05 50.21
CA LYS A 730 106.03 36.34 51.44
C LYS A 730 105.48 34.92 51.44
N ALA A 731 106.31 33.95 51.84
CA ALA A 731 105.89 32.57 52.01
C ALA A 731 104.74 32.48 53.03
N LEU A 732 103.68 31.77 52.65
CA LEU A 732 102.59 31.46 53.56
C LEU A 732 103.00 30.29 54.48
N PRO A 733 102.47 30.22 55.71
CA PRO A 733 102.83 29.16 56.64
C PRO A 733 102.42 27.78 56.11
N SER A 734 103.15 26.76 56.53
CA SER A 734 102.77 25.36 56.31
C SER A 734 101.43 25.08 56.97
N ASP A 735 100.37 24.92 56.17
CA ASP A 735 98.98 24.69 56.60
C ASP A 735 98.18 24.10 55.42
N SER A 736 96.94 23.70 55.70
CA SER A 736 95.95 23.37 54.67
C SER A 736 95.22 24.62 54.18
N TYR A 737 95.05 24.70 52.87
CA TYR A 737 94.33 25.73 52.14
C TYR A 737 93.22 25.09 51.31
N TRP A 738 92.29 25.88 50.80
CA TRP A 738 91.20 25.39 49.94
C TRP A 738 91.23 26.11 48.62
N TYR A 739 91.04 25.37 47.53
CA TYR A 739 90.97 25.95 46.20
C TYR A 739 89.65 25.61 45.51
N ILE A 740 89.19 26.55 44.68
CA ILE A 740 88.05 26.37 43.78
C ILE A 740 88.55 26.61 42.36
N ILE A 741 88.25 25.66 41.47
CA ILE A 741 88.49 25.77 40.04
C ILE A 741 87.17 25.62 39.30
N GLU A 742 86.83 26.58 38.44
CA GLU A 742 85.65 26.50 37.56
C GLU A 742 86.07 26.84 36.12
N TRP A 743 85.50 26.18 35.12
CA TRP A 743 85.66 26.56 33.72
C TRP A 743 84.54 26.02 32.85
N THR A 744 84.37 26.61 31.67
CA THR A 744 83.50 26.08 30.60
C THR A 744 84.37 25.77 29.38
N GLU A 745 84.14 24.62 28.74
CA GLU A 745 84.86 24.30 27.49
C GLU A 745 84.39 25.20 26.34
N PRO A 746 85.25 25.55 25.37
CA PRO A 746 84.89 26.44 24.26
C PRO A 746 83.61 26.08 23.49
N ASN A 747 83.32 24.77 23.38
CA ASN A 747 82.18 24.21 22.66
C ASN A 747 81.10 23.61 23.60
N SER A 748 81.06 24.04 24.86
CA SER A 748 80.09 23.55 25.86
C SER A 748 79.39 24.72 26.54
N THR A 749 78.14 24.50 26.96
CA THR A 749 77.40 25.42 27.85
C THR A 749 77.48 25.01 29.31
N GLN A 750 78.07 23.84 29.61
CA GLN A 750 78.16 23.29 30.96
C GLN A 750 79.46 23.72 31.65
N THR A 751 79.32 24.35 32.81
CA THR A 751 80.44 24.73 33.67
C THR A 751 80.91 23.54 34.50
N GLN A 752 82.19 23.22 34.42
CA GLN A 752 82.87 22.29 35.31
C GLN A 752 83.33 23.03 36.56
N LYS A 753 83.23 22.37 37.73
CA LYS A 753 83.59 22.95 39.02
C LYS A 753 84.25 21.90 39.92
N PHE A 754 85.37 22.26 40.52
CA PHE A 754 86.12 21.46 41.48
C PHE A 754 86.44 22.28 42.72
N GLU A 755 86.23 21.71 43.88
CA GLU A 755 86.55 22.29 45.18
C GLU A 755 87.31 21.25 45.99
N ASP A 756 88.52 21.58 46.44
CA ASP A 756 89.31 20.65 47.26
C ASP A 756 90.28 21.41 48.17
N TRP A 757 90.93 20.70 49.08
CA TRP A 757 92.01 21.22 49.90
C TRP A 757 93.37 21.03 49.23
N ILE A 758 94.32 21.87 49.61
CA ILE A 758 95.73 21.75 49.25
C ILE A 758 96.62 21.99 50.46
N LEU A 759 97.55 21.07 50.71
CA LEU A 759 98.58 21.21 51.73
C LEU A 759 99.77 21.98 51.17
N LEU A 760 100.08 23.13 51.75
CA LEU A 760 101.33 23.85 51.49
C LEU A 760 102.34 23.48 52.57
N LYS A 761 103.54 23.04 52.18
CA LYS A 761 104.67 22.82 53.08
C LYS A 761 105.76 23.85 52.78
N SER A 762 105.79 24.92 53.56
CA SER A 762 106.83 25.94 53.50
C SER A 762 108.11 25.46 54.20
N THR A 763 109.24 25.54 53.50
CA THR A 763 110.57 25.42 54.10
C THR A 763 110.97 26.80 54.63
N TYR A 764 110.99 26.99 55.95
CA TYR A 764 111.47 28.24 56.56
C TYR A 764 112.97 28.41 56.41
#